data_AF-A0A2E6TQ94-F1
#
_entry.id   AF-A0A2E6TQ94-F1
#
_cell.length_a   1.000
_cell.length_b   1.000
_cell.length_c   1.000
_cell.angle_alpha   90.00
_cell.angle_beta   90.00
_cell.angle_gamma   90.00
#
_symmetry.space_group_name_H-M   'P 1'
#
loop_
_entity.id
_entity.type
_entity.pdbx_description
1 polymer ?
#
loop_
_entity_poly.entity_id
_entity_poly.type
_entity_poly.pdbx_seq_one_letter_code
_entity_poly.pdbx_strand_id
1 'polypeptide(L)'
;MAFTRFLFFTLLAHTFNLLLTGEHSNFSLTDEVRGVYQAIVRIEVVSEKGSGGRMMKARSTGSGVIISKDGLVLTNHHVAGKASRLTCRLHNGDELMADLLGADAMTDLALLRLRLNENGSDSKPLKIAEFGNSQKVKVGDTCFAMGSPAGLSQSVTKGIISNVALISAGSQSFRLDGENVGELVRWLGHDAVIYPGNSGGPLVDRFGKIIGINEVGIGSLGGAIPSNLAKSVAKKLESQGYVSRSWVGLECQPLIKNKTSGILVSGVISGSPAEKAGIMAGDLITQYDQKKVSATIPEDIPIFNQLVYSKPANKEVKVLGLRDGLKKEWKITPTHREPAYAKEKELKSWGLTIRNFTLMSSLEAQRNKKTGVQVHSTNRGGPSASAKPSLVPGDVILEVNGTPIDHTKDLIEATRKLTRGKREPVPVIVRFERNLAQLLTVVKIGPEAEENQPVQAWKPWLGVSTQVITRDLSSALGLPRTTRGVRVAQVFPESPAEQSELQCDDLLFRIDGQVIQSYRVEDAEVFGNMLKQYKINSTITLSGQRNGEAFDLQVTLNKRPEPPNELPKYEEETFEFALRELSFGDRVNRRLDLNQSGLVIENVEPAGWGALGGLRQGDLLLRVEKNSVDSVDGFEKIMNRLITQRKKSVVFFIRRGIHTLFLELEPDWDQEG
;
A
#
# COMPACT_ATOMS: atom_id res chain seq x y z
N MET A 1 13.89 56.93 64.84
CA MET A 1 14.01 56.68 63.39
C MET A 1 13.96 55.18 63.08
N ALA A 2 12.85 54.50 63.40
CA ALA A 2 12.69 53.06 63.12
C ALA A 2 11.28 52.69 62.61
N PHE A 3 10.39 53.66 62.40
CA PHE A 3 8.99 53.42 62.02
C PHE A 3 8.68 53.71 60.54
N THR A 4 9.55 54.41 59.81
CA THR A 4 9.33 54.77 58.40
C THR A 4 9.94 53.78 57.39
N ARG A 5 10.75 52.81 57.83
CA ARG A 5 11.29 51.75 56.94
C ARG A 5 10.42 50.50 56.86
N PHE A 6 9.48 50.30 57.79
CA PHE A 6 8.66 49.09 57.82
C PHE A 6 7.46 49.16 56.86
N LEU A 7 6.90 50.36 56.61
CA LEU A 7 5.77 50.53 55.68
C LEU A 7 6.16 50.40 54.20
N PHE A 8 7.42 50.67 53.84
CA PHE A 8 7.87 50.58 52.45
C PHE A 8 8.16 49.13 52.02
N PHE A 9 8.54 48.25 52.96
CA PHE A 9 8.78 46.83 52.68
C PHE A 9 7.48 46.01 52.62
N THR A 10 6.43 46.39 53.36
CA THR A 10 5.14 45.70 53.29
C THR A 10 4.33 46.06 52.05
N LEU A 11 4.43 47.30 51.54
CA LEU A 11 3.80 47.66 50.25
C LEU A 11 4.51 47.05 49.05
N LEU A 12 5.86 46.89 49.09
CA LEU A 12 6.58 46.17 48.04
C LEU A 12 6.26 44.67 48.07
N ALA A 13 6.13 44.05 49.25
CA ALA A 13 5.77 42.64 49.36
C ALA A 13 4.32 42.33 48.92
N HIS A 14 3.37 43.25 49.12
CA HIS A 14 1.99 43.09 48.61
C HIS A 14 1.87 43.36 47.11
N THR A 15 2.70 44.25 46.53
CA THR A 15 2.74 44.44 45.08
C THR A 15 3.56 43.36 44.36
N PHE A 16 4.55 42.74 45.03
CA PHE A 16 5.25 41.57 44.49
C PHE A 16 4.42 40.28 44.61
N ASN A 17 3.60 40.11 45.65
CA ASN A 17 2.69 38.96 45.74
C ASN A 17 1.49 39.07 44.79
N LEU A 18 1.01 40.28 44.44
CA LEU A 18 0.00 40.43 43.37
C LEU A 18 0.57 40.19 41.96
N LEU A 19 1.90 40.28 41.78
CA LEU A 19 2.57 39.88 40.53
C LEU A 19 2.99 38.40 40.49
N LEU A 20 2.97 37.70 41.64
CA LEU A 20 3.29 36.27 41.75
C LEU A 20 2.04 35.38 41.95
N THR A 21 0.87 35.95 42.22
CA THR A 21 -0.41 35.32 41.89
C THR A 21 -0.74 35.59 40.41
N GLY A 22 0.22 35.28 39.52
CA GLY A 22 -0.18 34.93 38.18
C GLY A 22 -1.13 33.76 38.32
N GLU A 23 -2.37 33.93 37.85
CA GLU A 23 -3.25 32.80 37.61
C GLU A 23 -2.38 31.69 36.99
N HIS A 24 -2.14 30.63 37.75
CA HIS A 24 -1.86 29.34 37.15
C HIS A 24 -3.16 28.98 36.42
N SER A 25 -3.37 29.60 35.26
CA SER A 25 -4.25 29.11 34.24
C SER A 25 -3.72 27.72 33.96
N ASN A 26 -4.37 26.72 34.56
CA ASN A 26 -4.13 25.34 34.21
C ASN A 26 -4.21 25.29 32.70
N PHE A 27 -3.08 25.05 32.02
CA PHE A 27 -2.97 24.90 30.57
C PHE A 27 -3.62 23.58 30.15
N SER A 28 -4.88 23.42 30.53
CA SER A 28 -5.76 22.32 30.21
C SER A 28 -6.43 22.63 28.88
N LEU A 29 -6.56 21.63 28.02
CA LEU A 29 -7.47 21.71 26.89
C LEU A 29 -8.87 22.08 27.42
N THR A 30 -9.58 22.95 26.69
CA THR A 30 -10.98 23.22 27.01
C THR A 30 -11.81 21.96 26.77
N ASP A 31 -12.97 21.87 27.41
CA ASP A 31 -13.83 20.69 27.27
C ASP A 31 -14.34 20.52 25.84
N GLU A 32 -14.48 21.61 25.08
CA GLU A 32 -14.81 21.58 23.65
C GLU A 32 -13.69 20.94 22.83
N VAL A 33 -12.44 21.32 23.07
CA VAL A 33 -11.26 20.76 22.38
C VAL A 33 -11.09 19.28 22.76
N ARG A 34 -11.34 18.90 24.02
CA ARG A 34 -11.40 17.49 24.44
C ARG A 34 -12.54 16.71 23.76
N GLY A 35 -13.67 17.35 23.51
CA GLY A 35 -14.79 16.74 22.79
C GLY A 35 -14.41 16.33 21.36
N VAL A 36 -13.66 17.18 20.65
CA VAL A 36 -13.14 16.86 19.32
C VAL A 36 -12.14 15.72 19.35
N TYR A 37 -11.31 15.64 20.40
CA TYR A 37 -10.35 14.55 20.54
C TYR A 37 -11.02 13.16 20.50
N GLN A 38 -12.22 13.04 21.08
CA GLN A 38 -13.02 11.82 21.03
C GLN A 38 -13.65 11.54 19.66
N ALA A 39 -13.76 12.55 18.79
CA ALA A 39 -14.26 12.41 17.42
C ALA A 39 -13.15 12.04 16.41
N ILE A 40 -11.90 11.94 16.84
CA ILE A 40 -10.79 11.51 15.96
C ILE A 40 -10.91 10.02 15.72
N VAL A 41 -10.74 9.62 14.47
CA VAL A 41 -10.70 8.21 14.03
C VAL A 41 -9.30 7.91 13.53
N ARG A 42 -8.73 6.78 13.97
CA ARG A 42 -7.56 6.20 13.30
C ARG A 42 -8.06 5.36 12.14
N ILE A 43 -7.51 5.57 10.95
CA ILE A 43 -7.90 4.86 9.74
C ILE A 43 -6.75 3.96 9.35
N GLU A 44 -7.01 2.66 9.29
CA GLU A 44 -6.16 1.70 8.59
C GLU A 44 -6.71 1.50 7.19
N VAL A 45 -5.82 1.55 6.21
CA VAL A 45 -6.19 1.55 4.81
C VAL A 45 -5.44 0.43 4.12
N VAL A 46 -6.17 -0.40 3.39
CA VAL A 46 -5.60 -1.22 2.33
C VAL A 46 -5.92 -0.54 1.02
N SER A 47 -4.88 -0.21 0.26
CA SER A 47 -4.99 0.42 -1.05
C SER A 47 -4.39 -0.48 -2.11
N GLU A 48 -4.88 -0.36 -3.34
CA GLU A 48 -4.35 -1.09 -4.49
C GLU A 48 -3.70 -0.14 -5.48
N LYS A 49 -2.52 -0.52 -5.97
CA LYS A 49 -1.80 0.24 -7.00
C LYS A 49 -1.13 -0.70 -7.98
N GLY A 50 -1.16 -0.35 -9.27
CA GLY A 50 -0.41 -1.07 -10.29
C GLY A 50 1.09 -0.95 -10.06
N SER A 51 1.77 -2.07 -9.87
CA SER A 51 3.23 -2.13 -9.78
C SER A 51 3.72 -3.50 -10.22
N GLY A 52 4.84 -3.54 -10.93
CA GLY A 52 5.41 -4.81 -11.42
C GLY A 52 4.42 -5.64 -12.25
N GLY A 53 3.50 -5.00 -12.98
CA GLY A 53 2.50 -5.66 -13.81
C GLY A 53 1.38 -6.37 -13.06
N ARG A 54 1.22 -6.13 -11.75
CA ARG A 54 0.16 -6.64 -10.88
C ARG A 54 -0.52 -5.48 -10.14
N MET A 55 -1.80 -5.63 -9.75
CA MET A 55 -2.34 -4.75 -8.71
C MET A 55 -1.78 -5.23 -7.37
N MET A 56 -0.95 -4.41 -6.75
CA MET A 56 -0.35 -4.71 -5.45
C MET A 56 -1.14 -4.03 -4.35
N LYS A 57 -1.46 -4.78 -3.30
CA LYS A 57 -2.02 -4.23 -2.07
C LYS A 57 -0.93 -3.61 -1.21
N ALA A 58 -1.25 -2.49 -0.58
CA ALA A 58 -0.39 -1.82 0.37
C ALA A 58 -1.20 -1.35 1.57
N ARG A 59 -0.65 -1.55 2.77
CA ARG A 59 -1.21 -1.05 4.03
C ARG A 59 -0.65 0.34 4.33
N SER A 60 -1.52 1.25 4.69
CA SER A 60 -1.17 2.56 5.24
C SER A 60 -2.07 2.91 6.42
N THR A 61 -1.71 3.98 7.14
CA THR A 61 -2.51 4.51 8.24
C THR A 61 -2.66 6.03 8.10
N GLY A 62 -3.76 6.56 8.61
CA GLY A 62 -4.02 7.99 8.67
C GLY A 62 -5.07 8.32 9.73
N SER A 63 -5.55 9.55 9.72
CA SER A 63 -6.58 10.03 10.64
C SER A 63 -7.81 10.49 9.91
N GLY A 64 -8.93 10.51 10.60
CA GLY A 64 -10.15 11.20 10.18
C GLY A 64 -10.84 11.86 11.37
N VAL A 65 -11.92 12.56 11.07
CA VAL A 65 -12.78 13.17 12.09
C VAL A 65 -14.24 12.83 11.81
N ILE A 66 -14.96 12.37 12.84
CA ILE A 66 -16.40 12.12 12.76
C ILE A 66 -17.12 13.47 12.72
N ILE A 67 -17.87 13.71 11.64
CA ILE A 67 -18.59 14.99 11.40
C ILE A 67 -20.12 14.83 11.51
N SER A 68 -20.62 13.61 11.70
CA SER A 68 -22.06 13.35 11.81
C SER A 68 -22.36 12.16 12.73
N LYS A 69 -23.58 12.15 13.30
CA LYS A 69 -24.00 11.13 14.28
C LYS A 69 -24.23 9.76 13.64
N ASP A 70 -24.55 9.74 12.36
CA ASP A 70 -24.72 8.55 11.52
C ASP A 70 -23.38 8.03 10.94
N GLY A 71 -22.24 8.54 11.44
CA GLY A 71 -20.93 7.94 11.18
C GLY A 71 -20.21 8.43 9.93
N LEU A 72 -20.45 9.66 9.47
CA LEU A 72 -19.59 10.26 8.45
C LEU A 72 -18.24 10.65 9.04
N VAL A 73 -17.17 10.21 8.37
CA VAL A 73 -15.79 10.55 8.71
C VAL A 73 -15.16 11.28 7.54
N LEU A 74 -14.64 12.47 7.80
CA LEU A 74 -13.85 13.22 6.82
C LEU A 74 -12.36 12.93 7.04
N THR A 75 -11.63 12.71 5.95
CA THR A 75 -10.18 12.47 5.94
C THR A 75 -9.58 13.01 4.62
N ASN A 76 -8.28 12.77 4.39
CA ASN A 76 -7.64 13.11 3.14
C ASN A 76 -7.84 12.05 2.05
N HIS A 77 -7.76 12.48 0.79
CA HIS A 77 -7.75 11.58 -0.37
C HIS A 77 -6.50 10.71 -0.39
N HIS A 78 -5.31 11.25 -0.07
CA HIS A 78 -4.09 10.44 -0.03
C HIS A 78 -4.10 9.39 1.09
N VAL A 79 -4.95 9.55 2.11
CA VAL A 79 -5.18 8.54 3.13
C VAL A 79 -6.10 7.46 2.58
N ALA A 80 -7.34 7.80 2.20
CA ALA A 80 -8.39 6.80 1.96
C ALA A 80 -8.95 6.75 0.53
N GLY A 81 -8.61 7.70 -0.34
CA GLY A 81 -9.23 7.87 -1.66
C GLY A 81 -8.96 6.73 -2.66
N LYS A 82 -7.97 5.88 -2.38
CA LYS A 82 -7.64 4.66 -3.14
C LYS A 82 -7.87 3.37 -2.35
N ALA A 83 -8.61 3.46 -1.25
CA ALA A 83 -8.83 2.32 -0.40
C ALA A 83 -9.67 1.26 -1.13
N SER A 84 -9.23 0.00 -1.06
CA SER A 84 -10.08 -1.17 -1.28
C SER A 84 -10.67 -1.66 0.04
N ARG A 85 -10.04 -1.35 1.18
CA ARG A 85 -10.54 -1.64 2.52
C ARG A 85 -10.18 -0.55 3.51
N LEU A 86 -11.11 -0.27 4.42
CA LEU A 86 -10.95 0.71 5.49
C LEU A 86 -11.40 0.11 6.82
N THR A 87 -10.51 0.16 7.80
CA THR A 87 -10.84 -0.14 9.19
C THR A 87 -10.59 1.11 10.03
N CYS A 88 -11.62 1.52 10.75
CA CYS A 88 -11.67 2.73 11.55
C CYS A 88 -11.67 2.37 13.03
N ARG A 89 -10.62 2.78 13.75
CA ARG A 89 -10.55 2.64 15.20
C ARG A 89 -10.96 3.94 15.88
N LEU A 90 -11.96 3.84 16.75
CA LEU A 90 -12.52 4.94 17.52
C LEU A 90 -11.70 5.22 18.79
N HIS A 91 -11.98 6.35 19.43
CA HIS A 91 -11.27 6.80 20.64
C HIS A 91 -11.41 5.85 21.84
N ASN A 92 -12.47 5.03 21.88
CA ASN A 92 -12.73 4.06 22.94
C ASN A 92 -12.06 2.70 22.68
N GLY A 93 -11.41 2.53 21.52
CA GLY A 93 -10.77 1.29 21.12
C GLY A 93 -11.60 0.41 20.18
N ASP A 94 -12.88 0.73 19.96
CA ASP A 94 -13.73 -0.02 19.04
C ASP A 94 -13.20 0.10 17.61
N GLU A 95 -13.19 -1.01 16.89
CA GLU A 95 -12.84 -1.06 15.47
C GLU A 95 -14.11 -1.33 14.65
N LEU A 96 -14.23 -0.63 13.53
CA LEU A 96 -15.37 -0.67 12.62
C LEU A 96 -14.86 -0.65 11.19
N MET A 97 -15.44 -1.45 10.30
CA MET A 97 -15.21 -1.24 8.88
C MET A 97 -15.86 0.06 8.40
N ALA A 98 -15.36 0.61 7.30
CA ALA A 98 -15.91 1.80 6.69
C ALA A 98 -15.97 1.70 5.16
N ASP A 99 -16.98 2.33 4.57
CA ASP A 99 -17.12 2.44 3.13
C ASP A 99 -16.61 3.81 2.66
N LEU A 100 -15.83 3.83 1.57
CA LEU A 100 -15.46 5.06 0.89
C LEU A 100 -16.68 5.57 0.09
N LEU A 101 -17.34 6.62 0.58
CA LEU A 101 -18.47 7.23 -0.14
C LEU A 101 -17.99 7.99 -1.38
N GLY A 102 -16.82 8.61 -1.30
CA GLY A 102 -16.21 9.32 -2.42
C GLY A 102 -14.94 10.07 -2.02
N ALA A 103 -14.18 10.51 -3.02
CA ALA A 103 -12.96 11.30 -2.82
C ALA A 103 -12.73 12.30 -3.96
N ASP A 104 -11.93 13.32 -3.68
CA ASP A 104 -11.56 14.40 -4.61
C ASP A 104 -10.05 14.69 -4.50
N ALA A 105 -9.27 14.11 -5.41
CA ALA A 105 -7.83 14.25 -5.45
C ALA A 105 -7.36 15.72 -5.59
N MET A 106 -8.15 16.59 -6.24
CA MET A 106 -7.77 18.00 -6.43
C MET A 106 -7.86 18.85 -5.15
N THR A 107 -8.57 18.38 -4.12
CA THR A 107 -8.63 19.04 -2.81
C THR A 107 -8.05 18.19 -1.70
N ASP A 108 -7.57 17.00 -2.03
CA ASP A 108 -7.09 16.00 -1.10
C ASP A 108 -8.10 15.65 0.02
N LEU A 109 -9.37 15.45 -0.33
CA LEU A 109 -10.43 15.11 0.63
C LEU A 109 -11.14 13.81 0.25
N ALA A 110 -11.46 13.00 1.25
CA ALA A 110 -12.28 11.80 1.13
C ALA A 110 -13.31 11.71 2.25
N LEU A 111 -14.49 11.18 1.93
CA LEU A 111 -15.58 11.00 2.87
C LEU A 111 -15.89 9.51 3.04
N LEU A 112 -15.90 9.06 4.28
CA LEU A 112 -16.15 7.68 4.65
C LEU A 112 -17.47 7.55 5.42
N ARG A 113 -18.05 6.35 5.40
CA ARG A 113 -19.18 5.94 6.23
C ARG A 113 -18.77 4.79 7.13
N LEU A 114 -18.84 4.97 8.45
CA LEU A 114 -18.66 3.87 9.40
C LEU A 114 -19.82 2.87 9.30
N ARG A 115 -19.52 1.57 9.30
CA ARG A 115 -20.52 0.49 9.33
C ARG A 115 -20.99 0.23 10.77
N LEU A 116 -21.79 1.16 11.31
CA LEU A 116 -22.19 1.14 12.73
C LEU A 116 -22.95 -0.11 13.18
N ASN A 117 -23.60 -0.82 12.26
CA ASN A 117 -24.39 -2.00 12.56
C ASN A 117 -23.53 -3.25 12.88
N GLU A 118 -22.22 -3.22 12.61
CA GLU A 118 -21.33 -4.38 12.75
C GLU A 118 -20.94 -4.70 14.21
N ASN A 119 -21.11 -3.75 15.15
CA ASN A 119 -20.72 -3.89 16.56
C ASN A 119 -21.88 -4.24 17.51
N GLY A 120 -23.04 -4.65 16.98
CA GLY A 120 -24.21 -4.99 17.80
C GLY A 120 -24.87 -3.77 18.44
N SER A 121 -26.06 -3.97 19.01
CA SER A 121 -27.03 -2.92 19.39
C SER A 121 -26.61 -1.99 20.54
N ASP A 122 -25.41 -2.14 21.13
CA ASP A 122 -24.96 -1.40 22.32
C ASP A 122 -23.98 -0.25 22.02
N SER A 123 -23.87 0.18 20.76
CA SER A 123 -22.96 1.28 20.40
C SER A 123 -23.36 2.60 21.07
N LYS A 124 -22.47 3.15 21.91
CA LYS A 124 -22.65 4.48 22.50
C LYS A 124 -22.78 5.55 21.39
N PRO A 125 -23.51 6.65 21.62
CA PRO A 125 -23.61 7.73 20.65
C PRO A 125 -22.23 8.27 20.26
N LEU A 126 -21.97 8.36 18.95
CA LEU A 126 -20.72 8.90 18.43
C LEU A 126 -20.51 10.35 18.88
N LYS A 127 -19.28 10.67 19.27
CA LYS A 127 -18.83 12.05 19.42
C LYS A 127 -18.52 12.63 18.05
N ILE A 128 -19.02 13.82 17.79
CA ILE A 128 -18.88 14.51 16.50
C ILE A 128 -18.15 15.83 16.71
N ALA A 129 -17.42 16.25 15.68
CA ALA A 129 -16.82 17.57 15.61
C ALA A 129 -17.62 18.47 14.65
N GLU A 130 -17.71 19.75 14.99
CA GLU A 130 -18.47 20.72 14.20
C GLU A 130 -17.56 21.62 13.38
N PHE A 131 -17.97 21.92 12.15
CA PHE A 131 -17.27 22.89 11.31
C PHE A 131 -17.36 24.32 11.87
N GLY A 132 -16.21 24.96 11.99
CA GLY A 132 -16.08 26.40 12.15
C GLY A 132 -16.13 27.13 10.81
N ASN A 133 -15.66 28.38 10.79
CA ASN A 133 -15.56 29.19 9.57
C ASN A 133 -14.12 29.62 9.32
N SER A 134 -13.46 28.95 8.37
CA SER A 134 -12.05 29.22 8.03
C SER A 134 -11.79 30.62 7.46
N GLN A 135 -12.81 31.34 7.00
CA GLN A 135 -12.65 32.74 6.54
C GLN A 135 -12.50 33.75 7.68
N LYS A 136 -12.86 33.36 8.92
CA LYS A 136 -12.70 34.22 10.10
C LYS A 136 -11.33 34.04 10.78
N VAL A 137 -10.57 33.02 10.37
CA VAL A 137 -9.26 32.68 10.91
C VAL A 137 -8.24 33.74 10.52
N LYS A 138 -7.39 34.12 11.47
CA LYS A 138 -6.33 35.11 11.32
C LYS A 138 -5.00 34.53 11.75
N VAL A 139 -3.92 35.09 11.19
CA VAL A 139 -2.56 34.82 11.67
C VAL A 139 -2.47 35.19 13.15
N GLY A 140 -1.91 34.31 13.97
CA GLY A 140 -1.82 34.43 15.43
C GLY A 140 -2.94 33.71 16.19
N ASP A 141 -4.01 33.28 15.54
CA ASP A 141 -5.07 32.52 16.19
C ASP A 141 -4.50 31.19 16.71
N THR A 142 -4.79 30.84 17.97
CA THR A 142 -4.41 29.53 18.53
C THR A 142 -5.15 28.41 17.82
N CYS A 143 -4.42 27.36 17.46
CA CYS A 143 -4.96 26.17 16.82
C CYS A 143 -4.42 24.89 17.48
N PHE A 144 -5.15 23.79 17.26
CA PHE A 144 -4.80 22.46 17.73
C PHE A 144 -4.88 21.48 16.56
N ALA A 145 -3.74 20.92 16.16
CA ALA A 145 -3.68 19.86 15.16
C ALA A 145 -3.85 18.51 15.85
N MET A 146 -4.81 17.72 15.39
CA MET A 146 -5.19 16.47 16.00
C MET A 146 -5.14 15.31 15.00
N GLY A 147 -4.85 14.11 15.50
CA GLY A 147 -4.82 12.89 14.69
C GLY A 147 -4.28 11.69 15.48
N SER A 148 -3.78 10.67 14.78
CA SER A 148 -3.18 9.47 15.33
C SER A 148 -1.85 9.16 14.62
N PRO A 149 -0.74 9.76 15.07
CA PRO A 149 0.54 9.65 14.39
C PRO A 149 1.05 8.20 14.39
N ALA A 150 1.57 7.76 13.24
CA ALA A 150 1.97 6.38 12.93
C ALA A 150 0.89 5.32 13.24
N GLY A 151 -0.36 5.72 13.46
CA GLY A 151 -1.41 4.85 13.98
C GLY A 151 -1.18 4.39 15.43
N LEU A 152 -0.24 4.93 16.20
CA LEU A 152 0.08 4.36 17.52
C LEU A 152 -0.96 4.73 18.59
N SER A 153 -1.25 6.02 18.71
CA SER A 153 -2.24 6.57 19.64
C SER A 153 -2.78 7.88 19.08
N GLN A 154 -3.92 8.36 19.57
CA GLN A 154 -4.37 9.71 19.26
C GLN A 154 -3.39 10.75 19.86
N SER A 155 -3.30 11.93 19.24
CA SER A 155 -2.44 13.02 19.68
C SER A 155 -3.07 14.39 19.39
N VAL A 156 -2.65 15.39 20.17
CA VAL A 156 -2.97 16.80 19.96
C VAL A 156 -1.67 17.60 20.07
N THR A 157 -1.41 18.46 19.10
CA THR A 157 -0.35 19.46 19.16
C THR A 157 -0.96 20.85 19.11
N LYS A 158 -0.46 21.75 19.95
CA LYS A 158 -0.91 23.15 19.99
C LYS A 158 0.05 24.02 19.20
N GLY A 159 -0.48 25.01 18.50
CA GLY A 159 0.29 26.05 17.83
C GLY A 159 -0.58 27.27 17.55
N ILE A 160 -0.16 28.07 16.58
CA ILE A 160 -0.88 29.21 16.04
C ILE A 160 -0.96 29.11 14.51
N ILE A 161 -1.95 29.80 13.95
CA ILE A 161 -2.00 30.04 12.51
C ILE A 161 -0.87 30.98 12.13
N SER A 162 0.04 30.52 11.28
CA SER A 162 1.20 31.27 10.79
C SER A 162 0.91 31.95 9.46
N ASN A 163 0.02 31.37 8.63
CA ASN A 163 -0.34 31.88 7.31
C ASN A 163 -1.77 31.45 6.93
N VAL A 164 -2.55 32.32 6.29
CA VAL A 164 -3.92 32.02 5.82
C VAL A 164 -4.03 31.85 4.29
N ALA A 165 -2.90 31.99 3.61
CA ALA A 165 -2.76 32.01 2.17
C ALA A 165 -1.59 31.13 1.69
N LEU A 166 -1.24 30.09 2.43
CA LEU A 166 -0.12 29.21 2.06
C LEU A 166 -0.46 28.47 0.76
N ILE A 167 0.48 28.44 -0.18
CA ILE A 167 0.40 27.66 -1.42
C ILE A 167 1.67 26.83 -1.62
N SER A 168 1.55 25.76 -2.38
CA SER A 168 2.69 25.04 -2.95
C SER A 168 2.80 25.38 -4.43
N ALA A 169 3.93 25.93 -4.85
CA ALA A 169 4.16 26.42 -6.21
C ALA A 169 5.42 25.83 -6.84
N GLY A 170 5.46 25.79 -8.18
CA GLY A 170 6.64 25.36 -8.94
C GLY A 170 6.96 23.87 -8.81
N SER A 171 8.26 23.53 -8.77
CA SER A 171 8.77 22.15 -8.71
C SER A 171 8.45 21.39 -7.41
N GLN A 172 7.84 22.07 -6.43
CA GLN A 172 7.41 21.49 -5.16
C GLN A 172 5.89 21.19 -5.12
N SER A 173 5.19 21.26 -6.27
CA SER A 173 3.74 21.06 -6.35
C SER A 173 3.31 19.75 -5.70
N PHE A 174 2.38 19.82 -4.75
CA PHE A 174 1.78 18.64 -4.14
C PHE A 174 0.80 18.00 -5.12
N ARG A 175 1.17 16.82 -5.66
CA ARG A 175 0.36 16.11 -6.66
C ARG A 175 -0.16 14.78 -6.15
N LEU A 176 -1.44 14.54 -6.39
CA LEU A 176 -2.12 13.29 -6.05
C LEU A 176 -2.85 12.78 -7.29
N ASP A 177 -2.56 11.55 -7.69
CA ASP A 177 -3.19 10.91 -8.86
C ASP A 177 -3.07 11.68 -10.17
N GLY A 178 -1.98 12.45 -10.29
CA GLY A 178 -1.75 13.34 -11.44
C GLY A 178 -2.43 14.69 -11.30
N GLU A 179 -3.26 14.94 -10.28
CA GLU A 179 -3.84 16.24 -9.99
C GLU A 179 -2.91 17.10 -9.14
N ASN A 180 -2.85 18.40 -9.39
CA ASN A 180 -2.14 19.35 -8.53
C ASN A 180 -3.08 19.92 -7.48
N VAL A 181 -2.89 19.53 -6.21
CA VAL A 181 -3.74 19.97 -5.10
C VAL A 181 -3.66 21.49 -4.91
N GLY A 182 -2.46 22.07 -5.13
CA GLY A 182 -2.22 23.51 -5.02
C GLY A 182 -2.93 24.36 -6.07
N GLU A 183 -3.54 23.76 -7.10
CA GLU A 183 -4.41 24.49 -8.01
C GLU A 183 -5.71 24.94 -7.35
N LEU A 184 -6.16 24.25 -6.30
CA LEU A 184 -7.41 24.57 -5.62
C LEU A 184 -7.22 24.89 -4.16
N VAL A 185 -6.26 24.27 -3.49
CA VAL A 185 -6.11 24.42 -2.05
C VAL A 185 -5.17 25.58 -1.77
N ARG A 186 -5.70 26.54 -1.00
CA ARG A 186 -4.93 27.58 -0.35
C ARG A 186 -4.96 27.27 1.14
N TRP A 187 -3.87 26.70 1.64
CA TRP A 187 -3.79 26.12 2.98
C TRP A 187 -3.79 27.17 4.08
N LEU A 188 -4.34 26.79 5.23
CA LEU A 188 -4.00 27.42 6.51
C LEU A 188 -2.65 26.85 6.95
N GLY A 189 -1.61 27.68 6.89
CA GLY A 189 -0.30 27.37 7.45
C GLY A 189 -0.27 27.58 8.96
N HIS A 190 0.31 26.66 9.71
CA HIS A 190 0.45 26.74 11.17
C HIS A 190 1.76 26.11 11.66
N ASP A 191 2.12 26.39 12.90
CA ASP A 191 3.34 25.86 13.54
C ASP A 191 3.05 24.70 14.52
N ALA A 192 1.79 24.31 14.71
CA ALA A 192 1.45 23.10 15.46
C ALA A 192 2.10 21.89 14.77
N VAL A 193 2.91 21.13 15.51
CA VAL A 193 3.71 20.03 14.96
C VAL A 193 2.78 18.95 14.37
N ILE A 194 2.99 18.62 13.09
CA ILE A 194 2.31 17.51 12.41
C ILE A 194 3.30 16.37 12.22
N TYR A 195 2.94 15.17 12.68
CA TYR A 195 3.68 13.94 12.39
C TYR A 195 2.93 13.12 11.33
N PRO A 196 3.63 12.25 10.57
CA PRO A 196 2.97 11.26 9.71
C PRO A 196 1.89 10.50 10.48
N GLY A 197 0.67 10.44 9.93
CA GLY A 197 -0.52 9.87 10.57
C GLY A 197 -1.49 10.90 11.15
N ASN A 198 -1.09 12.16 11.37
CA ASN A 198 -2.03 13.24 11.69
C ASN A 198 -2.85 13.70 10.47
N SER A 199 -2.36 13.45 9.26
CA SER A 199 -3.04 13.78 8.00
C SER A 199 -4.45 13.16 7.98
N GLY A 200 -5.42 13.98 7.59
CA GLY A 200 -6.84 13.70 7.56
C GLY A 200 -7.56 14.00 8.88
N GLY A 201 -6.83 14.18 9.97
CA GLY A 201 -7.38 14.64 11.25
C GLY A 201 -7.69 16.15 11.25
N PRO A 202 -8.43 16.65 12.26
CA PRO A 202 -8.88 18.04 12.27
C PRO A 202 -7.79 19.00 12.78
N LEU A 203 -7.78 20.20 12.20
CA LEU A 203 -7.22 21.41 12.81
C LEU A 203 -8.38 22.18 13.44
N VAL A 204 -8.33 22.41 14.75
CA VAL A 204 -9.42 23.11 15.47
C VAL A 204 -8.97 24.40 16.13
N ASP A 205 -9.90 25.33 16.28
CA ASP A 205 -9.72 26.53 17.09
C ASP A 205 -9.85 26.24 18.59
N ARG A 206 -9.66 27.28 19.42
CA ARG A 206 -9.81 27.21 20.88
C ARG A 206 -11.23 26.85 21.38
N PHE A 207 -12.21 26.84 20.50
CA PHE A 207 -13.60 26.49 20.81
C PHE A 207 -13.98 25.09 20.31
N GLY A 208 -12.99 24.30 19.87
CA GLY A 208 -13.23 22.96 19.33
C GLY A 208 -13.98 22.96 17.99
N LYS A 209 -13.94 24.06 17.22
CA LYS A 209 -14.52 24.08 15.86
C LYS A 209 -13.45 23.75 14.83
N ILE A 210 -13.79 22.91 13.85
CA ILE A 210 -12.90 22.56 12.74
C ILE A 210 -12.66 23.82 11.89
N ILE A 211 -11.42 24.29 11.86
CA ILE A 211 -10.96 25.37 10.99
C ILE A 211 -10.18 24.85 9.77
N GLY A 212 -9.69 23.62 9.83
CA GLY A 212 -9.18 22.92 8.66
C GLY A 212 -8.98 21.41 8.86
N ILE A 213 -8.51 20.73 7.83
CA ILE A 213 -8.12 19.30 7.85
C ILE A 213 -6.62 19.22 7.60
N ASN A 214 -5.87 18.61 8.52
CA ASN A 214 -4.41 18.51 8.43
C ASN A 214 -4.02 17.70 7.20
N GLU A 215 -3.04 18.17 6.41
CA GLU A 215 -2.72 17.56 5.11
C GLU A 215 -1.21 17.39 4.90
N VAL A 216 -0.48 18.50 4.84
CA VAL A 216 0.92 18.56 4.38
C VAL A 216 1.83 19.23 5.41
N GLY A 217 3.13 18.93 5.33
CA GLY A 217 4.19 19.74 5.95
C GLY A 217 5.02 20.42 4.86
N ILE A 218 5.13 21.75 4.92
CA ILE A 218 5.99 22.54 4.02
C ILE A 218 7.12 23.14 4.87
N GLY A 219 8.31 22.56 4.76
CA GLY A 219 9.42 22.88 5.67
C GLY A 219 9.05 22.52 7.11
N SER A 220 9.08 23.50 8.02
CA SER A 220 8.66 23.34 9.41
C SER A 220 7.19 23.71 9.69
N LEU A 221 6.43 24.14 8.66
CA LEU A 221 5.03 24.55 8.81
C LEU A 221 4.08 23.42 8.42
N GLY A 222 3.05 23.20 9.24
CA GLY A 222 1.91 22.38 8.86
C GLY A 222 0.95 23.15 7.95
N GLY A 223 0.31 22.44 7.03
CA GLY A 223 -0.73 22.97 6.13
C GLY A 223 -2.03 22.21 6.32
N ALA A 224 -3.14 22.95 6.50
CA ALA A 224 -4.48 22.39 6.63
C ALA A 224 -5.45 22.93 5.56
N ILE A 225 -6.27 22.04 5.00
CA ILE A 225 -7.33 22.36 4.05
C ILE A 225 -8.39 23.20 4.76
N PRO A 226 -8.73 24.42 4.31
CA PRO A 226 -9.68 25.28 5.01
C PRO A 226 -11.07 24.63 5.19
N SER A 227 -11.64 24.74 6.40
CA SER A 227 -12.90 24.07 6.77
C SER A 227 -14.10 24.41 5.87
N ASN A 228 -14.17 25.61 5.31
CA ASN A 228 -15.25 25.96 4.38
C ASN A 228 -15.18 25.17 3.07
N LEU A 229 -13.96 24.96 2.55
CA LEU A 229 -13.73 24.12 1.37
C LEU A 229 -14.04 22.66 1.71
N ALA A 230 -13.52 22.18 2.84
CA ALA A 230 -13.75 20.84 3.34
C ALA A 230 -15.23 20.50 3.51
N LYS A 231 -15.99 21.40 4.15
CA LYS A 231 -17.45 21.28 4.32
C LYS A 231 -18.20 21.23 2.99
N SER A 232 -17.80 22.07 2.02
CA SER A 232 -18.42 22.07 0.69
C SER A 232 -18.14 20.79 -0.08
N VAL A 233 -16.93 20.23 0.04
CA VAL A 233 -16.55 18.99 -0.64
C VAL A 233 -17.26 17.80 0.02
N ALA A 234 -17.24 17.71 1.35
CA ALA A 234 -17.93 16.67 2.12
C ALA A 234 -19.41 16.59 1.73
N LYS A 235 -20.12 17.73 1.66
CA LYS A 235 -21.54 17.77 1.24
C LYS A 235 -21.77 17.21 -0.17
N LYS A 236 -20.84 17.49 -1.11
CA LYS A 236 -20.94 16.95 -2.48
C LYS A 236 -20.65 15.44 -2.48
N LEU A 237 -19.61 15.00 -1.80
CA LEU A 237 -19.28 13.58 -1.70
C LEU A 237 -20.42 12.78 -1.07
N GLU A 238 -21.05 13.30 -0.02
CA GLU A 238 -22.21 12.69 0.62
C GLU A 238 -23.40 12.55 -0.35
N SER A 239 -23.70 13.58 -1.14
CA SER A 239 -24.91 13.62 -1.97
C SER A 239 -24.83 12.79 -3.26
N GLN A 240 -23.64 12.66 -3.86
CA GLN A 240 -23.48 12.05 -5.19
C GLN A 240 -22.28 11.09 -5.30
N GLY A 241 -21.44 10.97 -4.27
CA GLY A 241 -20.24 10.10 -4.26
C GLY A 241 -19.01 10.65 -4.99
N TYR A 242 -19.09 11.84 -5.59
CA TYR A 242 -17.97 12.48 -6.29
C TYR A 242 -18.08 14.01 -6.27
N VAL A 243 -17.01 14.71 -6.66
CA VAL A 243 -17.04 16.16 -6.89
C VAL A 243 -17.00 16.42 -8.39
N SER A 244 -18.12 16.87 -8.97
CA SER A 244 -18.12 17.33 -10.35
C SER A 244 -17.36 18.64 -10.48
N ARG A 245 -16.41 18.67 -11.42
CA ARG A 245 -15.59 19.84 -11.76
C ARG A 245 -15.76 20.15 -13.24
N SER A 246 -15.85 21.43 -13.58
CA SER A 246 -15.80 21.85 -14.97
C SER A 246 -14.38 22.22 -15.39
N TRP A 247 -14.14 22.27 -16.70
CA TRP A 247 -12.87 22.68 -17.29
C TRP A 247 -13.12 23.59 -18.49
N VAL A 248 -12.29 24.62 -18.62
CA VAL A 248 -12.34 25.61 -19.72
C VAL A 248 -11.03 25.73 -20.48
N GLY A 249 -9.92 25.18 -19.97
CA GLY A 249 -8.60 25.25 -20.60
C GLY A 249 -7.91 26.61 -20.53
N LEU A 250 -8.21 27.41 -19.50
CA LEU A 250 -7.47 28.64 -19.20
C LEU A 250 -6.26 28.33 -18.33
N GLU A 251 -5.11 28.92 -18.67
CA GLU A 251 -3.94 29.02 -17.80
C GLU A 251 -3.80 30.49 -17.38
N CYS A 252 -3.85 30.73 -16.09
CA CYS A 252 -3.91 32.08 -15.52
C CYS A 252 -2.75 32.35 -14.58
N GLN A 253 -2.29 33.61 -14.56
CA GLN A 253 -1.26 34.09 -13.65
C GLN A 253 -1.60 35.47 -13.07
N PRO A 254 -0.96 35.87 -11.97
CA PRO A 254 -1.14 37.20 -11.39
C PRO A 254 -0.56 38.32 -12.25
N LEU A 255 -1.10 39.53 -12.12
CA LEU A 255 -0.57 40.70 -12.80
C LEU A 255 0.54 41.38 -11.97
N ILE A 256 1.80 41.15 -12.34
CA ILE A 256 2.98 41.50 -11.50
C ILE A 256 3.26 43.02 -11.42
N LYS A 257 3.00 43.79 -12.49
CA LYS A 257 3.51 45.18 -12.63
C LYS A 257 2.45 46.27 -12.72
N ASN A 258 1.15 45.95 -12.77
CA ASN A 258 0.07 46.92 -12.96
C ASN A 258 -1.02 46.75 -11.90
N LYS A 259 -1.51 47.86 -11.33
CA LYS A 259 -2.63 47.85 -10.37
C LYS A 259 -4.00 47.63 -11.03
N THR A 260 -4.04 47.30 -12.33
CA THR A 260 -5.28 46.99 -13.02
C THR A 260 -5.87 45.71 -12.42
N SER A 261 -7.06 45.82 -11.83
CA SER A 261 -7.74 44.66 -11.24
C SER A 261 -8.14 43.68 -12.33
N GLY A 262 -7.73 42.42 -12.18
CA GLY A 262 -7.99 41.35 -13.13
C GLY A 262 -7.04 40.15 -12.95
N ILE A 263 -7.20 39.16 -13.80
CA ILE A 263 -6.40 37.93 -13.86
C ILE A 263 -5.88 37.78 -15.28
N LEU A 264 -4.56 37.66 -15.44
CA LEU A 264 -3.91 37.56 -16.73
C LEU A 264 -4.00 36.13 -17.25
N VAL A 265 -4.51 35.95 -18.45
CA VAL A 265 -4.45 34.68 -19.19
C VAL A 265 -3.04 34.54 -19.74
N SER A 266 -2.24 33.63 -19.18
CA SER A 266 -0.89 33.32 -19.65
C SER A 266 -0.91 32.34 -20.82
N GLY A 267 -1.92 31.48 -20.88
CA GLY A 267 -2.05 30.44 -21.89
C GLY A 267 -3.49 29.98 -22.06
N VAL A 268 -3.78 29.42 -23.23
CA VAL A 268 -5.07 28.78 -23.55
C VAL A 268 -4.78 27.45 -24.20
N ILE A 269 -5.32 26.38 -23.63
CA ILE A 269 -5.11 25.02 -24.12
C ILE A 269 -5.85 24.85 -25.46
N SER A 270 -5.18 24.26 -26.45
CA SER A 270 -5.79 24.07 -27.77
C SER A 270 -6.96 23.08 -27.73
N GLY A 271 -8.00 23.36 -28.52
CA GLY A 271 -9.27 22.62 -28.55
C GLY A 271 -10.19 22.86 -27.34
N SER A 272 -9.76 23.68 -26.37
CA SER A 272 -10.50 23.93 -25.14
C SER A 272 -11.72 24.84 -25.33
N PRO A 273 -12.67 24.86 -24.38
CA PRO A 273 -13.76 25.82 -24.39
C PRO A 273 -13.33 27.29 -24.45
N ALA A 274 -12.23 27.66 -23.78
CA ALA A 274 -11.73 29.02 -23.80
C ALA A 274 -11.19 29.42 -25.18
N GLU A 275 -10.46 28.54 -25.86
CA GLU A 275 -10.00 28.78 -27.24
C GLU A 275 -11.19 28.96 -28.18
N LYS A 276 -12.19 28.07 -28.07
CA LYS A 276 -13.44 28.15 -28.86
C LYS A 276 -14.23 29.43 -28.62
N ALA A 277 -14.17 29.97 -27.39
CA ALA A 277 -14.77 31.24 -27.04
C ALA A 277 -13.95 32.45 -27.55
N GLY A 278 -12.77 32.22 -28.13
CA GLY A 278 -11.89 33.25 -28.67
C GLY A 278 -11.02 33.95 -27.63
N ILE A 279 -10.85 33.37 -26.44
CA ILE A 279 -9.90 33.86 -25.42
C ILE A 279 -8.48 33.49 -25.86
N MET A 280 -7.52 34.38 -25.60
CA MET A 280 -6.13 34.25 -26.01
C MET A 280 -5.20 34.62 -24.86
N ALA A 281 -3.94 34.17 -24.94
CA ALA A 281 -2.90 34.65 -24.05
C ALA A 281 -2.77 36.18 -24.17
N GLY A 282 -2.61 36.86 -23.03
CA GLY A 282 -2.60 38.32 -22.93
C GLY A 282 -3.95 38.94 -22.55
N ASP A 283 -5.06 38.20 -22.63
CA ASP A 283 -6.35 38.67 -22.13
C ASP A 283 -6.32 38.88 -20.60
N LEU A 284 -6.94 39.96 -20.12
CA LEU A 284 -7.10 40.25 -18.70
C LEU A 284 -8.56 40.06 -18.29
N ILE A 285 -8.86 38.96 -17.60
CA ILE A 285 -10.21 38.68 -17.09
C ILE A 285 -10.48 39.54 -15.85
N THR A 286 -11.55 40.33 -15.88
CA THR A 286 -11.94 41.21 -14.76
C THR A 286 -13.22 40.74 -14.06
N GLN A 287 -14.03 39.95 -14.77
CA GLN A 287 -15.21 39.31 -14.23
C GLN A 287 -15.37 37.91 -14.83
N TYR A 288 -15.63 36.92 -13.99
CA TYR A 288 -15.97 35.57 -14.39
C TYR A 288 -17.35 35.23 -13.85
N ASP A 289 -18.29 34.98 -14.77
CA ASP A 289 -19.72 34.92 -14.50
C ASP A 289 -20.23 36.26 -13.92
N GLN A 290 -20.79 36.26 -12.72
CA GLN A 290 -21.25 37.46 -12.00
C GLN A 290 -20.25 37.94 -10.93
N LYS A 291 -19.07 37.30 -10.83
CA LYS A 291 -18.09 37.63 -9.79
C LYS A 291 -16.92 38.40 -10.39
N LYS A 292 -16.61 39.55 -9.80
CA LYS A 292 -15.35 40.26 -10.07
C LYS A 292 -14.19 39.38 -9.62
N VAL A 293 -13.15 39.31 -10.43
CA VAL A 293 -11.97 38.49 -10.18
C VAL A 293 -10.71 39.33 -10.33
N SER A 294 -9.72 39.04 -9.51
CA SER A 294 -8.42 39.72 -9.53
C SER A 294 -7.39 38.79 -8.91
N ALA A 295 -6.17 38.77 -9.46
CA ALA A 295 -5.04 38.08 -8.88
C ALA A 295 -3.82 38.99 -8.95
N THR A 296 -3.31 39.37 -7.79
CA THR A 296 -2.12 40.23 -7.65
C THR A 296 -0.87 39.43 -7.29
N ILE A 297 -1.09 38.30 -6.62
CA ILE A 297 -0.05 37.37 -6.18
C ILE A 297 -0.45 35.92 -6.51
N PRO A 298 0.51 34.98 -6.59
CA PRO A 298 0.20 33.57 -6.92
C PRO A 298 -0.85 32.93 -6.00
N GLU A 299 -0.93 33.35 -4.75
CA GLU A 299 -1.84 32.88 -3.71
C GLU A 299 -3.32 33.20 -4.00
N ASP A 300 -3.59 34.09 -4.95
CA ASP A 300 -4.95 34.42 -5.40
C ASP A 300 -5.47 33.41 -6.45
N ILE A 301 -4.58 32.72 -7.16
CA ILE A 301 -4.92 31.83 -8.28
C ILE A 301 -5.81 30.65 -7.84
N PRO A 302 -5.55 29.97 -6.70
CA PRO A 302 -6.42 28.86 -6.29
C PRO A 302 -7.87 29.28 -6.05
N ILE A 303 -8.11 30.52 -5.59
CA ILE A 303 -9.45 31.05 -5.38
C ILE A 303 -10.19 31.26 -6.70
N PHE A 304 -9.49 31.72 -7.73
CA PHE A 304 -10.05 31.81 -9.09
C PHE A 304 -10.32 30.42 -9.66
N ASN A 305 -9.40 29.47 -9.52
CA ASN A 305 -9.59 28.11 -10.01
C ASN A 305 -10.78 27.41 -9.32
N GLN A 306 -10.97 27.61 -8.01
CA GLN A 306 -12.17 27.14 -7.30
C GLN A 306 -13.45 27.71 -7.94
N LEU A 307 -13.45 29.00 -8.29
CA LEU A 307 -14.59 29.62 -8.96
C LEU A 307 -14.85 28.99 -10.33
N VAL A 308 -13.83 28.82 -11.16
CA VAL A 308 -13.92 28.23 -12.50
C VAL A 308 -14.43 26.79 -12.41
N TYR A 309 -13.75 25.93 -11.65
CA TYR A 309 -14.08 24.51 -11.55
C TYR A 309 -15.42 24.23 -10.86
N SER A 310 -15.95 25.17 -10.08
CA SER A 310 -17.27 25.03 -9.43
C SER A 310 -18.45 25.28 -10.37
N LYS A 311 -18.23 25.83 -11.57
CA LYS A 311 -19.34 26.11 -12.51
C LYS A 311 -19.89 24.80 -13.08
N PRO A 312 -21.21 24.72 -13.31
CA PRO A 312 -21.82 23.56 -13.96
C PRO A 312 -21.29 23.41 -15.39
N ALA A 313 -20.96 22.19 -15.76
CA ALA A 313 -20.62 21.86 -17.14
C ALA A 313 -21.82 22.08 -18.07
N ASN A 314 -21.53 22.35 -19.35
CA ASN A 314 -22.49 22.56 -20.44
C ASN A 314 -23.42 23.77 -20.27
N LYS A 315 -23.16 24.64 -19.28
CA LYS A 315 -23.88 25.90 -19.10
C LYS A 315 -22.97 27.07 -19.45
N GLU A 316 -23.43 27.93 -20.37
CA GLU A 316 -22.68 29.12 -20.78
C GLU A 316 -22.36 30.02 -19.57
N VAL A 317 -21.10 30.45 -19.48
CA VAL A 317 -20.58 31.39 -18.51
C VAL A 317 -20.10 32.64 -19.23
N LYS A 318 -20.62 33.78 -18.81
CA LYS A 318 -20.20 35.09 -19.32
C LYS A 318 -18.89 35.52 -18.65
N VAL A 319 -17.92 35.95 -19.45
CA VAL A 319 -16.62 36.43 -18.97
C VAL A 319 -16.37 37.82 -19.53
N LEU A 320 -16.02 38.76 -18.66
CA LEU A 320 -15.67 40.13 -19.06
C LEU A 320 -14.19 40.36 -18.78
N GLY A 321 -13.56 41.15 -19.64
CA GLY A 321 -12.15 41.49 -19.49
C GLY A 321 -11.68 42.55 -20.44
N LEU A 322 -10.36 42.64 -20.58
CA LEU A 322 -9.67 43.55 -21.47
C LEU A 322 -8.77 42.74 -22.42
N ARG A 323 -8.72 43.15 -23.69
CA ARG A 323 -7.69 42.76 -24.65
C ARG A 323 -7.10 44.03 -25.22
N ASP A 324 -5.79 44.21 -25.10
CA ASP A 324 -5.09 45.44 -25.53
C ASP A 324 -5.73 46.72 -24.95
N GLY A 325 -6.22 46.64 -23.71
CA GLY A 325 -6.92 47.72 -23.02
C GLY A 325 -8.39 47.94 -23.41
N LEU A 326 -8.88 47.27 -24.47
CA LEU A 326 -10.26 47.36 -24.92
C LEU A 326 -11.15 46.34 -24.20
N LYS A 327 -12.35 46.75 -23.81
CA LYS A 327 -13.35 45.86 -23.18
C LYS A 327 -13.72 44.72 -24.13
N LYS A 328 -13.70 43.50 -23.60
CA LYS A 328 -14.14 42.28 -24.28
C LYS A 328 -15.15 41.53 -23.42
N GLU A 329 -16.02 40.83 -24.12
CA GLU A 329 -16.98 39.90 -23.55
C GLU A 329 -16.83 38.57 -24.27
N TRP A 330 -16.67 37.50 -23.50
CA TRP A 330 -16.61 36.13 -24.00
C TRP A 330 -17.71 35.30 -23.36
N LYS A 331 -18.14 34.29 -24.11
CA LYS A 331 -19.11 33.29 -23.69
C LYS A 331 -18.43 31.94 -23.76
N ILE A 332 -18.15 31.37 -22.60
CA ILE A 332 -17.46 30.08 -22.50
C ILE A 332 -18.48 29.03 -22.06
N THR A 333 -18.50 27.88 -22.70
CA THR A 333 -19.30 26.73 -22.25
C THR A 333 -18.36 25.69 -21.63
N PRO A 334 -18.24 25.63 -20.29
CA PRO A 334 -17.33 24.71 -19.62
C PRO A 334 -17.73 23.27 -19.90
N THR A 335 -16.76 22.36 -20.04
CA THR A 335 -17.02 20.92 -20.17
C THR A 335 -16.76 20.21 -18.86
N HIS A 336 -17.21 18.96 -18.73
CA HIS A 336 -16.84 18.15 -17.57
C HIS A 336 -15.33 17.94 -17.53
N ARG A 337 -14.73 18.06 -16.33
CA ARG A 337 -13.32 17.73 -16.09
C ARG A 337 -13.21 16.26 -15.73
N GLU A 338 -12.54 15.50 -16.59
CA GLU A 338 -12.12 14.13 -16.25
C GLU A 338 -10.94 14.15 -15.27
N PRO A 339 -10.77 13.09 -14.45
CA PRO A 339 -9.56 12.91 -13.66
C PRO A 339 -8.29 12.94 -14.52
N ALA A 340 -7.16 13.32 -13.91
CA ALA A 340 -5.86 13.32 -14.57
C ALA A 340 -5.50 11.96 -15.15
N TYR A 341 -5.70 10.88 -14.38
CA TYR A 341 -5.53 9.50 -14.83
C TYR A 341 -6.78 8.65 -14.58
N ALA A 342 -7.07 7.72 -15.49
CA ALA A 342 -8.07 6.69 -15.26
C ALA A 342 -7.56 5.63 -14.26
N LYS A 343 -8.49 4.92 -13.61
CA LYS A 343 -8.15 3.79 -12.73
C LYS A 343 -7.37 2.71 -13.49
N GLU A 344 -6.34 2.20 -12.83
CA GLU A 344 -5.53 1.08 -13.29
C GLU A 344 -6.33 -0.22 -13.24
N LYS A 345 -6.02 -1.15 -14.15
CA LYS A 345 -6.54 -2.51 -14.17
C LYS A 345 -5.40 -3.48 -14.41
N GLU A 346 -5.39 -4.59 -13.70
CA GLU A 346 -4.45 -5.68 -13.96
C GLU A 346 -4.96 -6.58 -15.08
N LEU A 347 -4.03 -7.04 -15.93
CA LEU A 347 -4.27 -8.04 -16.94
C LEU A 347 -3.25 -9.18 -16.75
N LYS A 348 -3.59 -10.13 -15.87
CA LYS A 348 -2.73 -11.22 -15.39
C LYS A 348 -1.99 -11.96 -16.51
N SER A 349 -2.75 -12.40 -17.52
CA SER A 349 -2.24 -13.19 -18.66
C SER A 349 -1.25 -12.45 -19.55
N TRP A 350 -1.11 -11.14 -19.38
CA TRP A 350 -0.14 -10.32 -20.08
C TRP A 350 1.03 -9.90 -19.17
N GLY A 351 0.89 -10.03 -17.85
CA GLY A 351 1.85 -9.51 -16.88
C GLY A 351 1.97 -7.98 -16.95
N LEU A 352 0.85 -7.26 -17.01
CA LEU A 352 0.83 -5.80 -17.04
C LEU A 352 -0.37 -5.21 -16.30
N THR A 353 -0.21 -3.95 -15.90
CA THR A 353 -1.32 -3.09 -15.50
C THR A 353 -1.54 -2.02 -16.57
N ILE A 354 -2.80 -1.69 -16.81
CA ILE A 354 -3.25 -0.85 -17.92
C ILE A 354 -4.25 0.21 -17.46
N ARG A 355 -4.38 1.29 -18.22
CA ARG A 355 -5.40 2.32 -18.01
C ARG A 355 -5.86 2.96 -19.31
N ASN A 356 -7.07 3.52 -19.29
CA ASN A 356 -7.59 4.34 -20.39
C ASN A 356 -6.93 5.72 -20.37
N PHE A 357 -6.92 6.39 -21.53
CA PHE A 357 -6.65 7.82 -21.59
C PHE A 357 -7.85 8.65 -21.14
N THR A 358 -7.56 9.67 -20.34
CA THR A 358 -8.46 10.79 -20.02
C THR A 358 -8.10 11.97 -20.91
N LEU A 359 -8.91 13.03 -20.88
CA LEU A 359 -8.59 14.29 -21.57
C LEU A 359 -7.21 14.82 -21.15
N MET A 360 -6.95 14.90 -19.85
CA MET A 360 -5.70 15.47 -19.33
C MET A 360 -4.49 14.61 -19.69
N SER A 361 -4.54 13.30 -19.45
CA SER A 361 -3.44 12.40 -19.82
C SER A 361 -3.19 12.32 -21.33
N SER A 362 -4.21 12.53 -22.16
CA SER A 362 -4.02 12.64 -23.62
C SER A 362 -3.26 13.90 -24.00
N LEU A 363 -3.64 15.04 -23.41
CA LEU A 363 -2.98 16.33 -23.65
C LEU A 363 -1.51 16.30 -23.18
N GLU A 364 -1.25 15.77 -21.99
CA GLU A 364 0.11 15.58 -21.46
C GLU A 364 0.96 14.68 -22.36
N ALA A 365 0.36 13.64 -22.93
CA ALA A 365 1.00 12.74 -23.89
C ALA A 365 1.03 13.29 -25.33
N GLN A 366 0.59 14.53 -25.56
CA GLN A 366 0.52 15.17 -26.88
C GLN A 366 -0.32 14.39 -27.90
N ARG A 367 -1.37 13.71 -27.42
CA ARG A 367 -2.30 12.93 -28.24
C ARG A 367 -3.56 13.74 -28.53
N ASN A 368 -4.01 13.66 -29.78
CA ASN A 368 -5.28 14.23 -30.22
C ASN A 368 -6.49 13.31 -29.98
N LYS A 369 -6.26 12.06 -29.56
CA LYS A 369 -7.28 11.03 -29.34
C LYS A 369 -7.05 10.33 -28.01
N LYS A 370 -8.16 9.89 -27.40
CA LYS A 370 -8.17 9.05 -26.18
C LYS A 370 -8.14 7.55 -26.48
N THR A 371 -8.11 7.17 -27.76
CA THR A 371 -8.11 5.77 -28.21
C THR A 371 -6.78 5.10 -27.88
N GLY A 372 -6.85 3.82 -27.54
CA GLY A 372 -5.72 3.01 -27.14
C GLY A 372 -5.65 2.81 -25.63
N VAL A 373 -4.90 1.81 -25.23
CA VAL A 373 -4.72 1.45 -23.82
C VAL A 373 -3.28 1.68 -23.39
N GLN A 374 -3.07 2.55 -22.42
CA GLN A 374 -1.74 2.85 -21.90
C GLN A 374 -1.27 1.75 -20.95
N VAL A 375 -0.05 1.27 -21.15
CA VAL A 375 0.67 0.39 -20.22
C VAL A 375 1.15 1.21 -19.03
N HIS A 376 0.66 0.88 -17.83
CA HIS A 376 1.09 1.51 -16.57
C HIS A 376 2.34 0.85 -16.01
N SER A 377 2.35 -0.48 -15.87
CA SER A 377 3.51 -1.23 -15.40
C SER A 377 3.55 -2.63 -16.01
N THR A 378 4.73 -3.27 -15.96
CA THR A 378 4.97 -4.60 -16.52
C THR A 378 5.69 -5.48 -15.51
N ASN A 379 5.34 -6.77 -15.49
CA ASN A 379 5.98 -7.78 -14.65
C ASN A 379 7.30 -8.21 -15.29
N ARG A 380 8.39 -8.17 -14.52
CA ARG A 380 9.71 -8.61 -14.99
C ARG A 380 9.66 -10.11 -15.30
N GLY A 381 10.13 -10.50 -16.48
CA GLY A 381 10.03 -11.89 -16.96
C GLY A 381 8.64 -12.30 -17.44
N GLY A 382 7.60 -11.51 -17.17
CA GLY A 382 6.24 -11.76 -17.63
C GLY A 382 6.08 -11.63 -19.16
N PRO A 383 4.95 -12.08 -19.73
CA PRO A 383 4.74 -12.17 -21.17
C PRO A 383 5.08 -10.90 -21.94
N SER A 384 4.62 -9.74 -21.45
CA SER A 384 4.78 -8.46 -22.13
C SER A 384 6.20 -7.88 -22.02
N ALA A 385 6.87 -8.10 -20.88
CA ALA A 385 8.26 -7.69 -20.70
C ALA A 385 9.24 -8.57 -21.49
N SER A 386 8.89 -9.84 -21.70
CA SER A 386 9.69 -10.82 -22.46
C SER A 386 9.45 -10.78 -23.98
N ALA A 387 8.46 -10.00 -24.43
CA ALA A 387 8.17 -9.79 -25.84
C ALA A 387 9.33 -9.08 -26.57
N LYS A 388 9.36 -9.15 -27.90
CA LYS A 388 10.43 -8.57 -28.72
C LYS A 388 9.85 -7.72 -29.87
N PRO A 389 9.96 -6.37 -29.81
CA PRO A 389 10.40 -5.56 -28.67
C PRO A 389 9.45 -5.72 -27.47
N SER A 390 9.95 -5.50 -26.25
CA SER A 390 9.12 -5.58 -25.04
C SER A 390 8.12 -4.44 -24.97
N LEU A 391 6.98 -4.65 -24.31
CA LEU A 391 6.11 -3.56 -23.89
C LEU A 391 6.67 -2.94 -22.59
N VAL A 392 6.62 -1.62 -22.46
CA VAL A 392 7.15 -0.87 -21.30
C VAL A 392 6.14 0.18 -20.82
N PRO A 393 6.29 0.71 -19.59
CA PRO A 393 5.44 1.81 -19.11
C PRO A 393 5.40 2.99 -20.08
N GLY A 394 4.20 3.48 -20.36
CA GLY A 394 3.96 4.58 -21.30
C GLY A 394 3.58 4.15 -22.72
N ASP A 395 3.87 2.90 -23.12
CA ASP A 395 3.41 2.38 -24.41
C ASP A 395 1.89 2.36 -24.51
N VAL A 396 1.36 2.54 -25.72
CA VAL A 396 -0.09 2.54 -25.97
C VAL A 396 -0.45 1.40 -26.90
N ILE A 397 -1.19 0.42 -26.40
CA ILE A 397 -1.72 -0.69 -27.19
C ILE A 397 -2.88 -0.18 -28.04
N LEU A 398 -2.78 -0.37 -29.36
CA LEU A 398 -3.79 0.05 -30.34
C LEU A 398 -4.57 -1.10 -30.96
N GLU A 399 -3.94 -2.27 -31.08
CA GLU A 399 -4.52 -3.40 -31.81
C GLU A 399 -3.95 -4.71 -31.26
N VAL A 400 -4.79 -5.74 -31.18
CA VAL A 400 -4.39 -7.11 -30.83
C VAL A 400 -4.98 -8.07 -31.86
N ASN A 401 -4.12 -8.80 -32.58
CA ASN A 401 -4.51 -9.74 -33.64
C ASN A 401 -5.52 -9.16 -34.65
N GLY A 402 -5.29 -7.95 -35.18
CA GLY A 402 -6.21 -7.31 -36.13
C GLY A 402 -7.42 -6.63 -35.47
N THR A 403 -7.64 -6.81 -34.17
CA THR A 403 -8.77 -6.20 -33.44
C THR A 403 -8.35 -4.85 -32.86
N PRO A 404 -9.00 -3.74 -33.24
CA PRO A 404 -8.75 -2.42 -32.65
C PRO A 404 -9.06 -2.40 -31.15
N ILE A 405 -8.20 -1.74 -30.40
CA ILE A 405 -8.30 -1.58 -28.94
C ILE A 405 -8.41 -0.09 -28.64
N ASP A 406 -9.61 0.38 -28.31
CA ASP A 406 -9.82 1.78 -27.96
C ASP A 406 -9.76 2.00 -26.44
N HIS A 407 -10.18 1.00 -25.66
CA HIS A 407 -10.30 1.07 -24.21
C HIS A 407 -9.85 -0.24 -23.54
N THR A 408 -9.57 -0.18 -22.24
CA THR A 408 -9.17 -1.34 -21.42
C THR A 408 -10.17 -2.49 -21.49
N LYS A 409 -11.48 -2.20 -21.63
CA LYS A 409 -12.52 -3.23 -21.80
C LYS A 409 -12.29 -4.06 -23.06
N ASP A 410 -11.93 -3.41 -24.17
CA ASP A 410 -11.69 -4.07 -25.46
C ASP A 410 -10.50 -5.03 -25.35
N LEU A 411 -9.42 -4.59 -24.69
CA LEU A 411 -8.24 -5.43 -24.47
C LEU A 411 -8.55 -6.64 -23.57
N ILE A 412 -9.31 -6.42 -22.49
CA ILE A 412 -9.75 -7.50 -21.58
C ILE A 412 -10.63 -8.50 -22.33
N GLU A 413 -11.58 -8.03 -23.14
CA GLU A 413 -12.47 -8.90 -23.91
C GLU A 413 -11.73 -9.67 -25.00
N ALA A 414 -10.86 -9.00 -25.76
CA ALA A 414 -10.00 -9.63 -26.76
C ALA A 414 -9.13 -10.73 -26.12
N THR A 415 -8.54 -10.43 -24.97
CA THR A 415 -7.75 -11.40 -24.18
C THR A 415 -8.59 -12.62 -23.84
N ARG A 416 -9.78 -12.42 -23.24
CA ARG A 416 -10.67 -13.52 -22.85
C ARG A 416 -11.06 -14.40 -24.04
N LYS A 417 -11.35 -13.80 -25.21
CA LYS A 417 -11.67 -14.54 -26.43
C LYS A 417 -10.49 -15.37 -26.93
N LEU A 418 -9.28 -14.82 -26.90
CA LEU A 418 -8.07 -15.48 -27.39
C LEU A 418 -7.60 -16.62 -26.46
N THR A 419 -7.83 -16.51 -25.16
CA THR A 419 -7.36 -17.49 -24.16
C THR A 419 -8.41 -18.53 -23.76
N ARG A 420 -9.69 -18.36 -24.12
CA ARG A 420 -10.77 -19.28 -23.75
C ARG A 420 -10.49 -20.72 -24.21
N GLY A 421 -10.50 -21.65 -23.26
CA GLY A 421 -10.29 -23.09 -23.53
C GLY A 421 -8.85 -23.47 -23.88
N LYS A 422 -7.89 -22.54 -23.75
CA LYS A 422 -6.47 -22.80 -23.98
C LYS A 422 -5.83 -23.27 -22.68
N ARG A 423 -4.88 -24.21 -22.80
CA ARG A 423 -4.07 -24.73 -21.69
C ARG A 423 -2.62 -24.21 -21.73
N GLU A 424 -2.24 -23.57 -22.82
CA GLU A 424 -0.90 -23.02 -23.04
C GLU A 424 -0.99 -21.54 -23.48
N PRO A 425 0.07 -20.74 -23.25
CA PRO A 425 0.16 -19.37 -23.76
C PRO A 425 0.02 -19.29 -25.29
N VAL A 426 -0.87 -18.41 -25.76
CA VAL A 426 -1.14 -18.13 -27.17
C VAL A 426 -0.32 -16.92 -27.63
N PRO A 427 0.50 -17.04 -28.69
CA PRO A 427 1.17 -15.88 -29.28
C PRO A 427 0.15 -14.95 -29.96
N VAL A 428 0.18 -13.67 -29.60
CA VAL A 428 -0.67 -12.62 -30.17
C VAL A 428 0.19 -11.49 -30.70
N ILE A 429 -0.14 -11.02 -31.91
CA ILE A 429 0.48 -9.84 -32.52
C ILE A 429 -0.18 -8.61 -31.90
N VAL A 430 0.66 -7.67 -31.46
CA VAL A 430 0.22 -6.45 -30.78
C VAL A 430 0.82 -5.25 -31.50
N ARG A 431 -0.05 -4.36 -31.99
CA ARG A 431 0.37 -3.05 -32.50
C ARG A 431 0.29 -2.05 -31.36
N PHE A 432 1.38 -1.32 -31.14
CA PHE A 432 1.47 -0.33 -30.09
C PHE A 432 2.23 0.91 -30.52
N GLU A 433 1.97 2.02 -29.85
CA GLU A 433 2.69 3.28 -30.00
C GLU A 433 3.70 3.45 -28.87
N ARG A 434 4.92 3.84 -29.26
CA ARG A 434 5.96 4.31 -28.35
C ARG A 434 6.47 5.64 -28.87
N ASN A 435 6.24 6.71 -28.12
CA ASN A 435 6.44 8.07 -28.59
C ASN A 435 5.66 8.31 -29.90
N LEU A 436 6.36 8.62 -31.00
CA LEU A 436 5.76 8.82 -32.33
C LEU A 436 5.87 7.59 -33.25
N ALA A 437 6.44 6.48 -32.77
CA ALA A 437 6.61 5.27 -33.57
C ALA A 437 5.47 4.28 -33.33
N GLN A 438 4.94 3.70 -34.42
CA GLN A 438 4.08 2.52 -34.35
C GLN A 438 4.92 1.27 -34.54
N LEU A 439 4.85 0.37 -33.56
CA LEU A 439 5.65 -0.86 -33.49
C LEU A 439 4.72 -2.08 -33.45
N LEU A 440 5.28 -3.22 -33.83
CA LEU A 440 4.66 -4.53 -33.66
C LEU A 440 5.49 -5.37 -32.70
N THR A 441 4.83 -6.15 -31.86
CA THR A 441 5.45 -7.17 -31.03
C THR A 441 4.57 -8.42 -30.97
N VAL A 442 5.15 -9.53 -30.53
CA VAL A 442 4.42 -10.78 -30.27
C VAL A 442 4.47 -11.08 -28.78
N VAL A 443 3.30 -11.10 -28.14
CA VAL A 443 3.15 -11.41 -26.70
C VAL A 443 2.52 -12.79 -26.57
N LYS A 444 3.05 -13.66 -25.70
CA LYS A 444 2.47 -14.99 -25.44
C LYS A 444 1.53 -14.92 -24.25
N ILE A 445 0.23 -14.79 -24.49
CA ILE A 445 -0.78 -14.54 -23.45
C ILE A 445 -1.61 -15.79 -23.16
N GLY A 446 -2.00 -16.03 -21.92
CA GLY A 446 -2.79 -17.23 -21.61
C GLY A 446 -2.66 -17.66 -20.16
N PRO A 447 -3.16 -18.86 -19.83
CA PRO A 447 -2.79 -19.50 -18.58
C PRO A 447 -1.26 -19.61 -18.48
N GLU A 448 -0.73 -19.44 -17.27
CA GLU A 448 0.66 -19.80 -17.00
C GLU A 448 0.82 -21.27 -17.39
N ALA A 449 1.87 -21.58 -18.14
CA ALA A 449 2.15 -22.98 -18.45
C ALA A 449 2.28 -23.70 -17.11
N GLU A 450 1.56 -24.81 -16.93
CA GLU A 450 1.86 -25.71 -15.81
C GLU A 450 3.35 -25.98 -15.90
N GLU A 451 4.09 -25.45 -14.93
CA GLU A 451 5.49 -25.80 -14.79
C GLU A 451 5.43 -27.29 -14.45
N ASN A 452 5.70 -28.14 -15.44
CA ASN A 452 5.88 -29.56 -15.21
C ASN A 452 6.99 -29.62 -14.17
N GLN A 453 6.62 -29.72 -12.89
CA GLN A 453 7.57 -29.86 -11.82
C GLN A 453 8.33 -31.13 -12.20
N PRO A 454 9.61 -31.03 -12.59
CA PRO A 454 10.32 -32.21 -13.00
C PRO A 454 10.38 -33.06 -11.74
N VAL A 455 9.61 -34.16 -11.72
CA VAL A 455 9.68 -35.14 -10.66
C VAL A 455 11.15 -35.51 -10.57
N GLN A 456 11.81 -35.13 -9.47
CA GLN A 456 13.22 -35.44 -9.38
C GLN A 456 13.35 -36.95 -9.43
N ALA A 457 14.23 -37.44 -10.32
CA ALA A 457 14.58 -38.86 -10.35
C ALA A 457 14.90 -39.30 -8.92
N TRP A 458 14.27 -40.38 -8.45
CA TRP A 458 14.37 -40.76 -7.05
C TRP A 458 15.84 -40.99 -6.69
N LYS A 459 16.32 -40.28 -5.67
CA LYS A 459 17.72 -40.36 -5.24
C LYS A 459 17.82 -41.24 -4.00
N PRO A 460 18.78 -42.18 -3.94
CA PRO A 460 19.09 -42.89 -2.72
C PRO A 460 19.54 -41.89 -1.64
N TRP A 461 19.18 -42.17 -0.39
CA TRP A 461 19.45 -41.30 0.75
C TRP A 461 19.92 -42.13 1.93
N LEU A 462 21.02 -41.69 2.54
CA LEU A 462 21.59 -42.27 3.75
C LEU A 462 21.07 -41.58 5.03
N GLY A 463 20.79 -40.28 4.94
CA GLY A 463 20.35 -39.46 6.07
C GLY A 463 21.46 -39.07 7.06
N VAL A 464 22.54 -38.49 6.54
CA VAL A 464 23.57 -37.85 7.34
C VAL A 464 23.92 -36.45 6.82
N SER A 465 24.41 -35.60 7.70
CA SER A 465 25.23 -34.45 7.34
C SER A 465 26.70 -34.81 7.55
N THR A 466 27.56 -34.43 6.62
CA THR A 466 28.98 -34.80 6.64
C THR A 466 29.89 -33.58 6.58
N GLN A 467 31.04 -33.67 7.24
CA GLN A 467 32.12 -32.70 7.17
C GLN A 467 33.32 -33.35 6.49
N VAL A 468 33.93 -32.68 5.51
CA VAL A 468 35.16 -33.19 4.87
C VAL A 468 36.28 -33.30 5.90
N ILE A 469 36.99 -34.43 5.89
CA ILE A 469 38.21 -34.59 6.68
C ILE A 469 39.35 -33.85 5.96
N THR A 470 39.57 -32.60 6.35
CA THR A 470 40.67 -31.78 5.79
C THR A 470 42.02 -32.19 6.37
N ARG A 471 43.12 -31.67 5.80
CA ARG A 471 44.48 -31.84 6.35
C ARG A 471 44.58 -31.44 7.82
N ASP A 472 44.00 -30.30 8.15
CA ASP A 472 44.09 -29.73 9.49
C ASP A 472 43.21 -30.52 10.46
N LEU A 473 42.01 -30.91 10.03
CA LEU A 473 41.14 -31.77 10.82
C LEU A 473 41.77 -33.16 11.05
N SER A 474 42.40 -33.74 10.03
CA SER A 474 43.17 -35.00 10.16
C SER A 474 44.28 -34.87 11.22
N SER A 475 45.04 -33.77 11.15
CA SER A 475 46.14 -33.52 12.09
C SER A 475 45.63 -33.36 13.52
N ALA A 476 44.51 -32.65 13.71
CA ALA A 476 43.89 -32.45 15.02
C ALA A 476 43.32 -33.74 15.61
N LEU A 477 42.79 -34.64 14.76
CA LEU A 477 42.25 -35.94 15.16
C LEU A 477 43.34 -37.04 15.31
N GLY A 478 44.62 -36.71 15.12
CA GLY A 478 45.72 -37.70 15.21
C GLY A 478 45.79 -38.68 14.03
N LEU A 479 45.13 -38.35 12.90
CA LEU A 479 45.12 -39.16 11.69
C LEU A 479 46.26 -38.74 10.74
N PRO A 480 46.72 -39.62 9.84
CA PRO A 480 47.66 -39.24 8.79
C PRO A 480 47.17 -38.01 8.02
N ARG A 481 48.06 -37.06 7.73
CA ARG A 481 47.73 -35.82 7.00
C ARG A 481 47.18 -36.04 5.59
N THR A 482 47.28 -37.25 5.07
CA THR A 482 46.79 -37.69 3.77
C THR A 482 45.45 -38.44 3.86
N THR A 483 44.85 -38.53 5.04
CA THR A 483 43.56 -39.20 5.25
C THR A 483 42.50 -38.52 4.40
N ARG A 484 41.73 -39.33 3.67
CA ARG A 484 40.63 -38.89 2.82
C ARG A 484 39.34 -39.50 3.34
N GLY A 485 38.28 -38.71 3.33
CA GLY A 485 36.99 -39.16 3.81
C GLY A 485 36.16 -38.03 4.38
N VAL A 486 35.10 -38.45 5.07
CA VAL A 486 34.17 -37.53 5.72
C VAL A 486 33.92 -37.95 7.16
N ARG A 487 33.76 -36.97 8.05
CA ARG A 487 33.23 -37.15 9.39
C ARG A 487 31.72 -37.01 9.34
N VAL A 488 30.99 -37.92 9.99
CA VAL A 488 29.55 -37.79 10.20
C VAL A 488 29.32 -36.67 11.20
N ALA A 489 28.83 -35.53 10.72
CA ALA A 489 28.55 -34.35 11.54
C ALA A 489 27.18 -34.43 12.22
N GLN A 490 26.23 -35.13 11.59
CA GLN A 490 24.89 -35.35 12.11
C GLN A 490 24.30 -36.62 11.49
N VAL A 491 23.60 -37.41 12.30
CA VAL A 491 22.74 -38.51 11.84
C VAL A 491 21.30 -38.07 11.97
N PHE A 492 20.52 -38.24 10.90
CA PHE A 492 19.13 -37.83 10.88
C PHE A 492 18.23 -38.92 11.48
N PRO A 493 17.22 -38.57 12.30
CA PRO A 493 16.28 -39.55 12.83
C PRO A 493 15.49 -40.26 11.73
N GLU A 494 15.12 -41.52 11.99
CA GLU A 494 14.41 -42.44 11.08
C GLU A 494 15.11 -42.68 9.73
N SER A 495 16.37 -42.28 9.63
CA SER A 495 17.16 -42.48 8.41
C SER A 495 17.79 -43.87 8.36
N PRO A 496 18.19 -44.33 7.16
CA PRO A 496 19.03 -45.52 7.03
C PRO A 496 20.29 -45.53 7.89
N ALA A 497 20.92 -44.37 8.05
CA ALA A 497 22.09 -44.21 8.90
C ALA A 497 21.78 -44.52 10.37
N GLU A 498 20.69 -43.97 10.91
CA GLU A 498 20.28 -44.24 12.29
C GLU A 498 19.87 -45.70 12.47
N GLN A 499 19.08 -46.25 11.54
CA GLN A 499 18.64 -47.65 11.57
C GLN A 499 19.79 -48.65 11.49
N SER A 500 20.92 -48.24 10.92
CA SER A 500 22.13 -49.05 10.82
C SER A 500 23.14 -48.71 11.91
N GLU A 501 22.76 -47.96 12.95
CA GLU A 501 23.64 -47.59 14.07
C GLU A 501 24.88 -46.76 13.68
N LEU A 502 24.82 -46.02 12.57
CA LEU A 502 25.82 -44.99 12.26
C LEU A 502 25.68 -43.85 13.27
N GLN A 503 26.81 -43.32 13.76
CA GLN A 503 26.84 -42.35 14.86
C GLN A 503 27.45 -41.01 14.43
N CYS A 504 27.10 -39.96 15.16
CA CYS A 504 27.83 -38.70 15.12
C CYS A 504 29.31 -38.96 15.45
N ASP A 505 30.22 -38.27 14.77
CA ASP A 505 31.67 -38.42 14.88
C ASP A 505 32.30 -39.65 14.19
N ASP A 506 31.51 -40.54 13.60
CA ASP A 506 32.06 -41.62 12.78
C ASP A 506 32.88 -41.06 11.60
N LEU A 507 34.08 -41.61 11.40
CA LEU A 507 34.96 -41.25 10.29
C LEU A 507 34.79 -42.26 9.17
N LEU A 508 34.26 -41.84 8.04
CA LEU A 508 34.00 -42.69 6.89
C LEU A 508 35.09 -42.50 5.84
N PHE A 509 35.72 -43.60 5.43
CA PHE A 509 36.81 -43.59 4.46
C PHE A 509 36.42 -44.25 3.14
N ARG A 510 35.50 -45.21 3.16
CA ARG A 510 35.08 -45.96 1.96
C ARG A 510 33.58 -46.24 1.90
N ILE A 511 33.10 -46.41 0.66
CA ILE A 511 31.79 -46.97 0.32
C ILE A 511 32.04 -48.15 -0.64
N ASP A 512 31.61 -49.37 -0.28
CA ASP A 512 31.85 -50.61 -1.04
C ASP A 512 33.30 -50.77 -1.51
N GLY A 513 34.25 -50.48 -0.63
CA GLY A 513 35.70 -50.54 -0.92
C GLY A 513 36.26 -49.34 -1.69
N GLN A 514 35.42 -48.48 -2.28
CA GLN A 514 35.84 -47.26 -2.97
C GLN A 514 36.18 -46.15 -1.99
N VAL A 515 37.34 -45.52 -2.16
CA VAL A 515 37.80 -44.42 -1.29
C VAL A 515 36.97 -43.16 -1.53
N ILE A 516 36.48 -42.56 -0.45
CA ILE A 516 35.82 -41.25 -0.47
C ILE A 516 36.91 -40.19 -0.68
N GLN A 517 37.02 -39.69 -1.91
CA GLN A 517 38.09 -38.77 -2.34
C GLN A 517 37.90 -37.33 -1.84
N SER A 518 37.39 -37.15 -0.62
CA SER A 518 37.23 -35.83 0.01
C SER A 518 38.45 -35.49 0.85
N TYR A 519 39.08 -34.36 0.56
CA TYR A 519 40.26 -33.87 1.30
C TYR A 519 40.29 -32.34 1.47
N ARG A 520 39.61 -31.61 0.60
CA ARG A 520 39.51 -30.15 0.63
C ARG A 520 38.07 -29.72 0.90
N VAL A 521 37.88 -28.48 1.34
CA VAL A 521 36.54 -27.96 1.68
C VAL A 521 35.62 -27.98 0.45
N GLU A 522 36.19 -27.81 -0.74
CA GLU A 522 35.47 -27.88 -2.02
C GLU A 522 34.93 -29.28 -2.35
N ASP A 523 35.43 -30.34 -1.69
CA ASP A 523 35.02 -31.74 -1.90
C ASP A 523 33.79 -32.15 -1.08
N ALA A 524 33.07 -31.19 -0.48
CA ALA A 524 31.93 -31.44 0.41
C ALA A 524 30.83 -32.31 -0.23
N GLU A 525 30.66 -32.21 -1.56
CA GLU A 525 29.64 -32.96 -2.29
C GLU A 525 30.12 -34.36 -2.76
N VAL A 526 31.41 -34.72 -2.61
CA VAL A 526 31.95 -35.99 -3.15
C VAL A 526 31.25 -37.20 -2.55
N PHE A 527 31.13 -37.26 -1.21
CA PHE A 527 30.43 -38.36 -0.53
C PHE A 527 28.96 -38.47 -0.95
N GLY A 528 28.25 -37.33 -0.97
CA GLY A 528 26.86 -37.28 -1.43
C GLY A 528 26.71 -37.69 -2.90
N ASN A 529 27.66 -37.34 -3.77
CA ASN A 529 27.66 -37.74 -5.18
C ASN A 529 27.98 -39.22 -5.37
N MET A 530 28.83 -39.82 -4.54
CA MET A 530 29.04 -41.27 -4.55
C MET A 530 27.74 -42.00 -4.18
N LEU A 531 27.04 -41.57 -3.13
CA LEU A 531 25.74 -42.15 -2.77
C LEU A 531 24.71 -42.07 -3.90
N LYS A 532 24.68 -40.96 -4.67
CA LYS A 532 23.76 -40.79 -5.82
C LYS A 532 23.96 -41.80 -6.96
N GLN A 533 25.07 -42.55 -6.99
CA GLN A 533 25.34 -43.57 -8.01
C GLN A 533 24.62 -44.89 -7.73
N TYR A 534 24.11 -45.08 -6.51
CA TYR A 534 23.42 -46.28 -6.08
C TYR A 534 21.92 -46.27 -6.42
N LYS A 535 21.28 -47.44 -6.30
CA LYS A 535 19.83 -47.58 -6.42
C LYS A 535 19.16 -47.39 -5.07
N ILE A 536 17.89 -47.02 -5.08
CA ILE A 536 17.08 -47.06 -3.86
C ILE A 536 16.92 -48.53 -3.42
N ASN A 537 16.89 -48.73 -2.11
CA ASN A 537 16.84 -50.02 -1.43
C ASN A 537 18.09 -50.90 -1.64
N SER A 538 19.18 -50.39 -2.22
CA SER A 538 20.44 -51.13 -2.26
C SER A 538 21.18 -51.03 -0.93
N THR A 539 21.73 -52.14 -0.47
CA THR A 539 22.64 -52.19 0.67
C THR A 539 24.06 -51.85 0.23
N ILE A 540 24.69 -50.91 0.92
CA ILE A 540 26.09 -50.51 0.75
C ILE A 540 26.88 -50.83 2.01
N THR A 541 28.18 -51.04 1.87
CA THR A 541 29.11 -51.17 3.00
C THR A 541 29.86 -49.86 3.21
N LEU A 542 29.68 -49.24 4.37
CA LEU A 542 30.45 -48.09 4.81
C LEU A 542 31.61 -48.58 5.68
N SER A 543 32.85 -48.29 5.26
CA SER A 543 34.04 -48.63 6.05
C SER A 543 34.66 -47.37 6.65
N GLY A 544 34.94 -47.44 7.94
CA GLY A 544 35.34 -46.27 8.71
C GLY A 544 36.04 -46.60 10.01
N GLN A 545 36.09 -45.60 10.88
CA GLN A 545 36.67 -45.70 12.21
C GLN A 545 35.78 -44.95 13.22
N ARG A 546 35.55 -45.59 14.37
CA ARG A 546 34.81 -45.04 15.52
C ARG A 546 35.70 -45.18 16.74
N ASN A 547 35.94 -44.08 17.46
CA ASN A 547 36.77 -44.08 18.69
C ASN A 547 38.17 -44.73 18.53
N GLY A 548 38.75 -44.70 17.33
CA GLY A 548 40.04 -45.34 17.07
C GLY A 548 39.96 -46.75 16.47
N GLU A 549 38.80 -47.41 16.53
CA GLU A 549 38.61 -48.78 16.04
C GLU A 549 37.97 -48.81 14.65
N ALA A 550 38.46 -49.68 13.77
CA ALA A 550 37.92 -49.84 12.43
C ALA A 550 36.57 -50.60 12.46
N PHE A 551 35.65 -50.20 11.60
CA PHE A 551 34.37 -50.89 11.42
C PHE A 551 33.96 -50.95 9.96
N ASP A 552 33.15 -51.97 9.64
CA ASP A 552 32.39 -52.09 8.41
C ASP A 552 30.90 -52.15 8.76
N LEU A 553 30.10 -51.26 8.16
CA LEU A 553 28.68 -51.13 8.45
C LEU A 553 27.85 -51.30 7.17
N GLN A 554 26.94 -52.26 7.16
CA GLN A 554 25.99 -52.43 6.07
C GLN A 554 24.80 -51.50 6.27
N VAL A 555 24.49 -50.68 5.25
CA VAL A 555 23.39 -49.72 5.28
C VAL A 555 22.52 -49.86 4.04
N THR A 556 21.22 -50.04 4.23
CA THR A 556 20.25 -50.10 3.12
C THR A 556 19.72 -48.70 2.83
N LEU A 557 20.05 -48.15 1.67
CA LEU A 557 19.67 -46.79 1.29
C LEU A 557 18.17 -46.69 1.00
N ASN A 558 17.50 -45.65 1.50
CA ASN A 558 16.08 -45.42 1.27
C ASN A 558 15.83 -44.33 0.23
N LYS A 559 14.58 -44.18 -0.21
CA LYS A 559 14.14 -43.03 -1.01
C LYS A 559 14.38 -41.77 -0.18
N ARG A 560 15.02 -40.76 -0.80
CA ARG A 560 15.14 -39.43 -0.19
C ARG A 560 13.75 -38.88 0.18
N PRO A 561 13.56 -38.28 1.37
CA PRO A 561 12.34 -37.57 1.72
C PRO A 561 11.99 -36.51 0.69
N GLU A 562 10.69 -36.32 0.47
CA GLU A 562 10.18 -35.36 -0.50
C GLU A 562 10.62 -33.93 -0.14
N PRO A 563 11.20 -33.18 -1.09
CA PRO A 563 11.58 -31.80 -0.85
C PRO A 563 10.32 -30.91 -0.72
N PRO A 564 10.44 -29.73 -0.07
CA PRO A 564 9.29 -28.83 0.15
C PRO A 564 8.42 -28.52 -1.07
N ASN A 565 9.02 -28.44 -2.27
CA ASN A 565 8.33 -28.07 -3.51
C ASN A 565 7.51 -29.21 -4.14
N GLU A 566 7.67 -30.46 -3.66
CA GLU A 566 6.93 -31.64 -4.12
C GLU A 566 5.80 -32.05 -3.16
N LEU A 567 5.72 -31.40 -1.98
CA LEU A 567 4.69 -31.71 -0.98
C LEU A 567 3.33 -31.12 -1.35
N PRO A 568 2.22 -31.72 -0.86
CA PRO A 568 0.89 -31.14 -1.01
C PRO A 568 0.88 -29.68 -0.54
N LYS A 569 0.32 -28.81 -1.40
CA LYS A 569 0.17 -27.37 -1.17
C LYS A 569 -1.27 -26.96 -1.42
N TYR A 570 -1.70 -25.89 -0.77
CA TYR A 570 -3.03 -25.32 -0.93
C TYR A 570 -2.94 -23.80 -0.93
N GLU A 571 -3.58 -23.19 -1.93
CA GLU A 571 -3.76 -21.74 -2.02
C GLU A 571 -5.12 -21.39 -1.45
N GLU A 572 -5.11 -20.66 -0.33
CA GLU A 572 -6.30 -20.17 0.33
C GLU A 572 -6.60 -18.75 -0.22
N GLU A 573 -7.66 -18.63 -1.03
CA GLU A 573 -8.03 -17.38 -1.70
C GLU A 573 -8.77 -16.37 -0.80
N THR A 574 -9.55 -16.84 0.17
CA THR A 574 -10.42 -16.01 1.04
C THR A 574 -9.61 -15.16 2.02
N PHE A 575 -8.55 -15.75 2.57
CA PHE A 575 -7.62 -15.20 3.52
C PHE A 575 -6.27 -14.84 2.87
N GLU A 576 -6.11 -15.14 1.58
CA GLU A 576 -5.00 -14.68 0.73
C GLU A 576 -3.62 -15.16 1.19
N PHE A 577 -3.47 -16.48 1.36
CA PHE A 577 -2.18 -17.08 1.71
C PHE A 577 -2.04 -18.50 1.13
N ALA A 578 -0.81 -19.00 1.07
CA ALA A 578 -0.53 -20.38 0.65
C ALA A 578 0.10 -21.16 1.80
N LEU A 579 -0.25 -22.43 1.90
CA LEU A 579 0.33 -23.36 2.87
C LEU A 579 0.75 -24.67 2.21
N ARG A 580 1.59 -25.42 2.91
CA ARG A 580 2.02 -26.77 2.51
C ARG A 580 2.29 -27.65 3.71
N GLU A 581 2.42 -28.95 3.48
CA GLU A 581 2.82 -29.90 4.51
C GLU A 581 4.29 -29.73 4.95
N LEU A 582 4.61 -30.25 6.14
CA LEU A 582 5.96 -30.22 6.71
C LEU A 582 6.89 -31.23 6.01
N SER A 583 7.98 -30.73 5.42
CA SER A 583 9.03 -31.60 4.90
C SER A 583 9.91 -32.17 6.03
N PHE A 584 10.63 -33.25 5.74
CA PHE A 584 11.68 -33.75 6.62
C PHE A 584 12.70 -32.65 6.97
N GLY A 585 13.10 -31.85 5.98
CA GLY A 585 14.04 -30.73 6.17
C GLY A 585 13.49 -29.63 7.09
N ASP A 586 12.19 -29.33 7.02
CA ASP A 586 11.56 -28.37 7.93
C ASP A 586 11.64 -28.86 9.38
N ARG A 587 11.36 -30.15 9.62
CA ARG A 587 11.41 -30.76 10.96
C ARG A 587 12.81 -30.65 11.56
N VAL A 588 13.84 -31.01 10.78
CA VAL A 588 15.24 -30.90 11.20
C VAL A 588 15.63 -29.45 11.47
N ASN A 589 15.44 -28.55 10.48
CA ASN A 589 15.91 -27.16 10.57
C ASN A 589 15.20 -26.36 11.67
N ARG A 590 13.94 -26.69 11.95
CA ARG A 590 13.14 -26.04 13.00
C ARG A 590 13.17 -26.80 14.33
N ARG A 591 13.88 -27.93 14.41
CA ARG A 591 13.97 -28.80 15.60
C ARG A 591 12.60 -29.23 16.13
N LEU A 592 11.74 -29.69 15.21
CA LEU A 592 10.41 -30.18 15.54
C LEU A 592 10.47 -31.67 15.87
N ASP A 593 9.58 -32.12 16.76
CA ASP A 593 9.36 -33.54 16.98
C ASP A 593 8.92 -34.22 15.67
N LEU A 594 9.31 -35.48 15.47
CA LEU A 594 8.98 -36.25 14.27
C LEU A 594 7.46 -36.32 14.05
N ASN A 595 6.70 -36.47 15.12
CA ASN A 595 5.25 -36.55 15.12
C ASN A 595 4.56 -35.18 15.22
N GLN A 596 5.30 -34.07 15.12
CA GLN A 596 4.71 -32.74 15.16
C GLN A 596 3.76 -32.57 13.96
N SER A 597 2.47 -32.38 14.25
CA SER A 597 1.50 -31.96 13.25
C SER A 597 1.57 -30.47 12.95
N GLY A 598 1.07 -30.10 11.77
CA GLY A 598 0.86 -28.71 11.37
C GLY A 598 1.24 -28.47 9.90
N LEU A 599 0.76 -27.36 9.37
CA LEU A 599 1.03 -26.91 8.01
C LEU A 599 1.91 -25.66 8.02
N VAL A 600 2.90 -25.59 7.14
CA VAL A 600 3.78 -24.42 7.03
C VAL A 600 3.13 -23.39 6.13
N ILE A 601 3.00 -22.17 6.61
CA ILE A 601 2.61 -21.03 5.79
C ILE A 601 3.76 -20.67 4.85
N GLU A 602 3.56 -20.87 3.56
CA GLU A 602 4.59 -20.69 2.53
C GLU A 602 4.63 -19.26 2.02
N ASN A 603 3.47 -18.64 1.84
CA ASN A 603 3.34 -17.26 1.40
C ASN A 603 2.10 -16.61 2.04
N VAL A 604 2.13 -15.30 2.26
CA VAL A 604 0.97 -14.52 2.71
C VAL A 604 0.94 -13.24 1.88
N GLU A 605 -0.20 -12.96 1.24
CA GLU A 605 -0.34 -11.77 0.41
C GLU A 605 -0.17 -10.51 1.28
N PRO A 606 0.73 -9.58 0.91
CA PRO A 606 0.91 -8.33 1.65
C PRO A 606 -0.40 -7.55 1.75
N ALA A 607 -0.77 -7.15 2.97
CA ALA A 607 -2.04 -6.48 3.27
C ALA A 607 -3.31 -7.26 2.86
N GLY A 608 -3.19 -8.56 2.57
CA GLY A 608 -4.31 -9.49 2.49
C GLY A 608 -4.84 -9.86 3.87
N TRP A 609 -5.98 -10.54 3.93
CA TRP A 609 -6.66 -10.86 5.18
C TRP A 609 -5.82 -11.64 6.19
N GLY A 610 -5.05 -12.63 5.74
CA GLY A 610 -4.12 -13.39 6.58
C GLY A 610 -3.05 -12.49 7.18
N ALA A 611 -2.45 -11.60 6.36
CA ALA A 611 -1.45 -10.65 6.83
C ALA A 611 -2.03 -9.63 7.83
N LEU A 612 -3.26 -9.17 7.61
CA LEU A 612 -3.95 -8.25 8.53
C LEU A 612 -4.25 -8.91 9.88
N GLY A 613 -4.67 -10.17 9.89
CA GLY A 613 -4.79 -10.99 11.11
C GLY A 613 -3.46 -11.36 11.75
N GLY A 614 -2.33 -10.97 11.14
CA GLY A 614 -0.99 -11.13 11.68
C GLY A 614 -0.28 -12.42 11.29
N LEU A 615 -0.83 -13.19 10.35
CA LEU A 615 -0.19 -14.37 9.77
C LEU A 615 1.05 -13.97 8.97
N ARG A 616 2.11 -14.78 9.02
CA ARG A 616 3.38 -14.52 8.34
C ARG A 616 3.89 -15.78 7.66
N GLN A 617 4.65 -15.56 6.59
CA GLN A 617 5.45 -16.62 5.99
C GLN A 617 6.33 -17.29 7.05
N GLY A 618 6.34 -18.62 7.03
CA GLY A 618 7.09 -19.45 7.96
C GLY A 618 6.35 -19.80 9.25
N ASP A 619 5.18 -19.23 9.53
CA ASP A 619 4.34 -19.68 10.64
C ASP A 619 3.97 -21.16 10.46
N LEU A 620 3.86 -21.90 11.56
CA LEU A 620 3.34 -23.26 11.57
C LEU A 620 1.89 -23.24 12.06
N LEU A 621 0.94 -23.49 11.19
CA LEU A 621 -0.47 -23.63 11.51
C LEU A 621 -0.72 -24.95 12.22
N LEU A 622 -1.20 -24.89 13.46
CA LEU A 622 -1.47 -26.05 14.29
C LEU A 622 -2.97 -26.39 14.34
N ARG A 623 -3.83 -25.37 14.48
CA ARG A 623 -5.28 -25.53 14.58
C ARG A 623 -6.00 -24.40 13.86
N VAL A 624 -7.19 -24.73 13.33
CA VAL A 624 -8.19 -23.75 12.91
C VAL A 624 -9.43 -23.95 13.77
N GLU A 625 -9.84 -22.89 14.46
CA GLU A 625 -10.84 -22.91 15.51
C GLU A 625 -10.45 -23.92 16.62
N LYS A 626 -11.19 -25.03 16.70
CA LYS A 626 -10.94 -26.11 17.65
C LYS A 626 -10.29 -27.34 17.00
N ASN A 627 -10.15 -27.38 15.68
CA ASN A 627 -9.75 -28.58 14.93
C ASN A 627 -8.23 -28.59 14.66
N SER A 628 -7.57 -29.73 14.85
CA SER A 628 -6.16 -29.91 14.45
C SER A 628 -6.04 -29.87 12.93
N VAL A 629 -4.90 -29.42 12.44
CA VAL A 629 -4.58 -29.41 11.02
C VAL A 629 -3.30 -30.21 10.79
N ASP A 630 -3.47 -31.43 10.28
CA ASP A 630 -2.36 -32.38 10.13
C ASP A 630 -2.00 -32.62 8.65
N SER A 631 -2.91 -32.30 7.73
CA SER A 631 -2.72 -32.46 6.28
C SER A 631 -3.46 -31.36 5.50
N VAL A 632 -3.05 -31.15 4.24
CA VAL A 632 -3.69 -30.19 3.33
C VAL A 632 -5.17 -30.55 3.08
N ASP A 633 -5.47 -31.82 2.80
CA ASP A 633 -6.86 -32.28 2.60
C ASP A 633 -7.75 -32.02 3.83
N GLY A 634 -7.18 -32.15 5.03
CA GLY A 634 -7.88 -31.87 6.28
C GLY A 634 -8.18 -30.39 6.44
N PHE A 635 -7.20 -29.54 6.12
CA PHE A 635 -7.37 -28.08 6.11
C PHE A 635 -8.46 -27.64 5.14
N GLU A 636 -8.43 -28.11 3.90
CA GLU A 636 -9.40 -27.75 2.86
C GLU A 636 -10.83 -28.04 3.30
N LYS A 637 -11.07 -29.22 3.89
CA LYS A 637 -12.40 -29.59 4.43
C LYS A 637 -12.86 -28.65 5.55
N ILE A 638 -11.94 -28.24 6.43
CA ILE A 638 -12.26 -27.29 7.51
C ILE A 638 -12.63 -25.93 6.91
N MET A 639 -11.84 -25.43 5.96
CA MET A 639 -12.06 -24.13 5.32
C MET A 639 -13.36 -24.09 4.51
N ASN A 640 -13.63 -25.10 3.68
CA ASN A 640 -14.87 -25.18 2.89
C ASN A 640 -16.12 -25.08 3.77
N ARG A 641 -16.12 -25.72 4.95
CA ARG A 641 -17.20 -25.61 5.93
C ARG A 641 -17.32 -24.20 6.51
N LEU A 642 -16.20 -23.57 6.89
CA LEU A 642 -16.20 -22.22 7.48
C LEU A 642 -16.63 -21.16 6.47
N ILE A 643 -16.18 -21.29 5.23
CA ILE A 643 -16.56 -20.43 4.10
C ILE A 643 -18.07 -20.53 3.83
N THR A 644 -18.62 -21.74 3.82
CA THR A 644 -20.08 -21.95 3.66
C THR A 644 -20.88 -21.31 4.80
N GLN A 645 -20.33 -21.28 6.01
CA GLN A 645 -20.98 -20.67 7.19
C GLN A 645 -20.85 -19.14 7.23
N ARG A 646 -19.98 -18.55 6.40
CA ARG A 646 -19.66 -17.10 6.40
C ARG A 646 -19.42 -16.54 7.81
N LYS A 647 -18.60 -17.23 8.61
CA LYS A 647 -18.28 -16.79 9.97
C LYS A 647 -17.55 -15.45 9.95
N LYS A 648 -18.06 -14.45 10.69
CA LYS A 648 -17.45 -13.10 10.76
C LYS A 648 -15.94 -13.13 11.06
N SER A 649 -15.49 -14.03 11.94
CA SER A 649 -14.07 -14.26 12.22
C SER A 649 -13.74 -15.75 12.32
N VAL A 650 -12.47 -16.08 12.04
CA VAL A 650 -11.90 -17.41 12.17
C VAL A 650 -10.59 -17.33 12.95
N VAL A 651 -10.44 -18.15 13.97
CA VAL A 651 -9.26 -18.17 14.83
C VAL A 651 -8.26 -19.23 14.37
N PHE A 652 -7.04 -18.80 14.08
CA PHE A 652 -5.91 -19.64 13.72
C PHE A 652 -4.98 -19.77 14.91
N PHE A 653 -4.63 -20.98 15.31
CA PHE A 653 -3.61 -21.23 16.32
C PHE A 653 -2.31 -21.64 15.64
N ILE A 654 -1.28 -20.82 15.80
CA ILE A 654 -0.01 -21.00 15.11
C ILE A 654 1.16 -21.13 16.10
N ARG A 655 2.30 -21.62 15.60
CA ARG A 655 3.61 -21.49 16.23
C ARG A 655 4.54 -20.64 15.37
N ARG A 656 5.11 -19.61 15.98
CA ARG A 656 6.12 -18.71 15.41
C ARG A 656 7.39 -18.75 16.25
N GLY A 657 8.43 -19.38 15.73
CA GLY A 657 9.62 -19.68 16.52
C GLY A 657 9.25 -20.52 17.75
N ILE A 658 9.54 -20.01 18.94
CA ILE A 658 9.23 -20.67 20.22
C ILE A 658 7.85 -20.28 20.79
N HIS A 659 7.13 -19.35 20.15
CA HIS A 659 5.87 -18.82 20.68
C HIS A 659 4.67 -19.43 19.97
N THR A 660 3.59 -19.66 20.71
CA THR A 660 2.28 -19.96 20.15
C THR A 660 1.38 -18.73 20.23
N LEU A 661 0.56 -18.53 19.20
CA LEU A 661 -0.30 -17.36 19.05
C LEU A 661 -1.67 -17.79 18.56
N PHE A 662 -2.72 -17.14 19.06
CA PHE A 662 -4.03 -17.13 18.43
C PHE A 662 -4.12 -15.89 17.55
N LEU A 663 -4.45 -16.09 16.28
CA LEU A 663 -4.67 -15.03 15.30
C LEU A 663 -6.13 -15.07 14.92
N GLU A 664 -6.86 -13.99 15.17
CA GLU A 664 -8.23 -13.84 14.69
C GLU A 664 -8.17 -13.17 13.32
N LEU A 665 -8.67 -13.88 12.31
CA LEU A 665 -8.72 -13.42 10.94
C LEU A 665 -10.18 -13.16 10.59
N GLU A 666 -10.49 -11.96 10.13
CA GLU A 666 -11.82 -11.57 9.67
C GLU A 666 -11.80 -11.54 8.15
N PRO A 667 -12.41 -12.48 7.42
CA PRO A 667 -12.43 -12.42 5.96
C PRO A 667 -13.53 -11.48 5.43
N ASP A 668 -13.37 -11.04 4.19
CA ASP A 668 -14.41 -10.30 3.48
C ASP A 668 -15.38 -11.31 2.86
N TRP A 669 -16.53 -11.52 3.50
CA TRP A 669 -17.59 -12.30 2.89
C TRP A 669 -18.35 -11.53 1.82
N ASP A 670 -18.11 -10.21 1.67
CA ASP A 670 -18.81 -9.36 0.70
C ASP A 670 -18.30 -9.58 -0.74
N GLN A 671 -17.45 -10.59 -1.00
CA GLN A 671 -17.06 -11.03 -2.34
C GLN A 671 -18.16 -11.81 -3.09
N GLU A 672 -19.40 -11.34 -3.08
CA GLU A 672 -20.29 -11.55 -4.22
C GLU A 672 -20.02 -10.41 -5.21
N GLY A 673 -19.18 -10.73 -6.21
CA GLY A 673 -18.68 -9.77 -7.22
C GLY A 673 -19.71 -9.20 -8.19
#